data_AF-A0A6A6BMQ5-F1
#
_entry.id   AF-A0A6A6BMQ5-F1
#
_cell.length_a   1.000
_cell.length_b   1.000
_cell.length_c   1.000
_cell.angle_alpha   90.00
_cell.angle_beta   90.00
_cell.angle_gamma   90.00
#
_symmetry.space_group_name_H-M   'P 1'
#
loop_
_entity.id
_entity.type
_entity.pdbx_description
1 polymer ?
#
loop_
_entity_poly.entity_id
_entity_poly.type
_entity_poly.pdbx_seq_one_letter_code
_entity_poly.pdbx_strand_id
1 'polypeptide(L)'
;MDPRLVEKSGVRIAIEGCGHGTLHSIYASVDAACQKKRWDGVDLLIIGGDFQAVRNAQDLNCMAVPPKYRAIGDFYEYYSGERRAPYLTIFIGGNHEASNHLFELFYGGWVAPKMYYMGAANVLRLGPLRIAALSGIWKGHDYNRPHHERLPYNHMDMRSIYHVREFDVRKLLQIRTQVDVGLSHDWPRNVVWKGDHKSLFRKKDLFEADAKDGKLGSVAAEYMLNRLRPAYWFSAHLHTKYPAIIEHEDNDESATATATIEAPSAQDNSTGGPQKNTDEIDLDLDMDMDEDTTVQPEAEAKPTNADEVKLDLDADEDKAPETATKTEPTPVANADELDLDLGADKGKAPEVDAKAEPAPVTNADELDLDLSEEGEINSDTAEAENESSMDVPEDIRAQLPASFAKPAEPAPRRNLAKVPPPPGITNKTTKFLALDKCLPRREFLQIIDGIRPISEQPDVKYKRPLRLEYDREWLAITRVFAPMLTVGDPNASVPPDEGEAHYLPLIEAEEAWVEENVVKTGKLDIPANFEKTAPVHRKSDGIHVKGQPREYTNPQTTAFCEMLQIPNPFDISEEERTARMEAGEVAREERFEREHGISHRGKGRGGKGGGRGGGRGGRGGGRGRGRGRGKN
;
A
#
# COMPACT_ATOMS: atom_id res chain seq x y z
N MET A 1 -16.51 -32.44 -35.70
CA MET A 1 -16.05 -31.54 -36.78
C MET A 1 -15.13 -30.51 -36.14
N ASP A 2 -13.84 -30.62 -36.45
CA ASP A 2 -12.74 -29.64 -36.33
C ASP A 2 -12.36 -29.00 -34.97
N PRO A 3 -11.25 -29.43 -34.32
CA PRO A 3 -10.68 -28.80 -33.12
C PRO A 3 -9.73 -27.62 -33.43
N ARG A 4 -9.77 -27.03 -34.63
CA ARG A 4 -9.05 -25.80 -34.97
C ARG A 4 -9.72 -24.55 -34.34
N LEU A 5 -9.80 -24.51 -33.00
CA LEU A 5 -9.95 -23.26 -32.27
C LEU A 5 -8.74 -22.39 -32.61
N VAL A 6 -9.00 -21.48 -33.53
CA VAL A 6 -8.05 -20.74 -34.33
C VAL A 6 -7.04 -20.02 -33.45
N GLU A 7 -5.75 -20.13 -33.81
CA GLU A 7 -4.61 -19.26 -33.42
C GLU A 7 -4.87 -17.74 -33.60
N LYS A 8 -6.10 -17.28 -33.88
CA LYS A 8 -6.48 -15.88 -34.20
C LYS A 8 -7.10 -15.08 -33.04
N SER A 9 -7.33 -15.69 -31.88
CA SER A 9 -7.95 -15.04 -30.71
C SER A 9 -6.92 -14.94 -29.59
N GLY A 10 -6.71 -13.74 -29.05
CA GLY A 10 -5.73 -13.45 -27.99
C GLY A 10 -5.96 -14.26 -26.70
N VAL A 11 -5.27 -13.89 -25.62
CA VAL A 11 -5.39 -14.62 -24.35
C VAL A 11 -6.71 -14.28 -23.67
N ARG A 12 -7.47 -15.31 -23.26
CA ARG A 12 -8.74 -15.15 -22.52
C ARG A 12 -8.42 -15.10 -21.04
N ILE A 13 -8.75 -13.98 -20.40
CA ILE A 13 -8.41 -13.75 -18.99
C ILE A 13 -9.66 -13.43 -18.19
N ALA A 14 -9.79 -14.08 -17.04
CA ALA A 14 -10.69 -13.67 -15.97
C ALA A 14 -9.91 -12.80 -14.98
N ILE A 15 -10.45 -11.63 -14.62
CA ILE A 15 -9.89 -10.73 -13.61
C ILE A 15 -10.86 -10.68 -12.44
N GLU A 16 -10.35 -10.98 -11.25
CA GLU A 16 -11.01 -10.91 -9.96
C GLU A 16 -10.39 -9.78 -9.14
N GLY A 17 -11.22 -9.05 -8.38
CA GLY A 17 -10.74 -8.08 -7.38
C GLY A 17 -10.13 -8.77 -6.15
N CYS A 18 -10.71 -8.53 -4.96
CA CYS A 18 -10.22 -9.13 -3.72
C CYS A 18 -10.80 -10.53 -3.49
N GLY A 19 -9.94 -11.52 -3.20
CA GLY A 19 -10.36 -12.92 -3.06
C GLY A 19 -11.06 -13.28 -1.74
N HIS A 20 -10.58 -12.71 -0.63
CA HIS A 20 -10.96 -13.00 0.76
C HIS A 20 -11.17 -14.48 1.09
N GLY A 21 -10.32 -15.36 0.53
CA GLY A 21 -10.38 -16.80 0.77
C GLY A 21 -11.62 -17.51 0.21
N THR A 22 -12.39 -16.90 -0.70
CA THR A 22 -13.65 -17.44 -1.27
C THR A 22 -13.46 -18.11 -2.64
N LEU A 23 -12.37 -18.88 -2.77
CA LEU A 23 -11.93 -19.47 -4.04
C LEU A 23 -13.00 -20.34 -4.71
N HIS A 24 -13.83 -21.05 -3.94
CA HIS A 24 -14.93 -21.85 -4.50
C HIS A 24 -15.91 -20.99 -5.31
N SER A 25 -16.34 -19.87 -4.74
CA SER A 25 -17.29 -18.95 -5.35
C SER A 25 -16.70 -18.24 -6.57
N ILE A 26 -15.41 -17.87 -6.50
CA ILE A 26 -14.69 -17.25 -7.60
C ILE A 26 -14.64 -18.21 -8.80
N TYR A 27 -14.18 -19.45 -8.59
CA TYR A 27 -14.12 -20.44 -9.67
C TYR A 27 -15.49 -20.75 -10.27
N ALA A 28 -16.52 -20.92 -9.43
CA ALA A 28 -17.89 -21.14 -9.90
C ALA A 28 -18.42 -19.95 -10.73
N SER A 29 -18.03 -18.72 -10.38
CA SER A 29 -18.41 -17.51 -11.12
C SER A 29 -17.71 -17.41 -12.47
N VAL A 30 -16.42 -17.80 -12.53
CA VAL A 30 -15.68 -17.92 -13.80
C VAL A 30 -16.32 -18.97 -14.71
N ASP A 31 -16.67 -20.15 -14.17
CA ASP A 31 -17.36 -21.21 -14.92
C ASP A 31 -18.69 -20.71 -15.50
N ALA A 32 -19.51 -20.07 -14.67
CA ALA A 32 -20.80 -19.52 -15.10
C ALA A 32 -20.63 -18.43 -16.18
N ALA A 33 -19.61 -17.58 -16.07
CA ALA A 33 -19.31 -16.57 -17.07
C ALA A 33 -18.82 -17.18 -18.40
N CYS A 34 -17.99 -18.22 -18.33
CA CYS A 34 -17.54 -18.98 -19.51
C CYS A 34 -18.73 -19.65 -20.21
N GLN A 35 -19.64 -20.30 -19.47
CA GLN A 35 -20.84 -20.92 -20.03
C GLN A 35 -21.72 -19.91 -20.77
N LYS A 36 -21.96 -18.72 -20.20
CA LYS A 36 -22.72 -17.63 -20.85
C LYS A 36 -22.08 -17.18 -22.16
N LYS A 37 -20.74 -17.14 -22.21
CA LYS A 37 -19.97 -16.78 -23.41
C LYS A 37 -19.74 -17.95 -24.37
N ARG A 38 -20.21 -19.16 -24.03
CA ARG A 38 -19.95 -20.41 -24.76
C ARG A 38 -18.44 -20.70 -24.91
N TRP A 39 -17.68 -20.38 -23.88
CA TRP A 39 -16.25 -20.70 -23.77
C TRP A 39 -16.08 -22.01 -23.01
N ASP A 40 -15.09 -22.79 -23.43
CA ASP A 40 -14.61 -24.00 -22.77
C ASP A 40 -13.80 -23.72 -21.50
N GLY A 41 -13.35 -22.47 -21.32
CA GLY A 41 -12.66 -21.98 -20.15
C GLY A 41 -11.92 -20.68 -20.44
N VAL A 42 -11.12 -20.24 -19.46
CA VAL A 42 -10.13 -19.15 -19.60
C VAL A 42 -8.71 -19.72 -19.60
N ASP A 43 -7.77 -18.98 -20.20
CA ASP A 43 -6.35 -19.33 -20.14
C ASP A 43 -5.74 -18.99 -18.78
N LEU A 44 -6.24 -17.92 -18.17
CA LEU A 44 -5.74 -17.37 -16.91
C LEU A 44 -6.87 -16.76 -16.08
N LEU A 45 -6.82 -16.98 -14.78
CA LEU A 45 -7.49 -16.16 -13.77
C LEU A 45 -6.43 -15.32 -13.05
N ILE A 46 -6.66 -14.02 -12.93
CA ILE A 46 -5.86 -13.09 -12.12
C ILE A 46 -6.69 -12.67 -10.91
N ILE A 47 -6.17 -12.84 -9.70
CA ILE A 47 -6.77 -12.31 -8.46
C ILE A 47 -5.92 -11.14 -7.98
N GLY A 48 -6.54 -9.96 -7.85
CA GLY A 48 -5.89 -8.69 -7.54
C GLY A 48 -5.42 -8.52 -6.10
N GLY A 49 -5.53 -9.55 -5.26
CA GLY A 49 -5.03 -9.57 -3.87
C GLY A 49 -6.08 -9.99 -2.86
N ASP A 50 -5.71 -9.89 -1.58
CA ASP A 50 -6.44 -10.49 -0.46
C ASP A 50 -6.80 -11.95 -0.76
N PHE A 51 -5.87 -12.71 -1.34
CA PHE A 51 -6.12 -14.08 -1.78
C PHE A 51 -6.34 -15.02 -0.58
N GLN A 52 -5.66 -14.75 0.55
CA GLN A 52 -5.67 -15.52 1.78
C GLN A 52 -5.17 -16.97 1.58
N ALA A 53 -3.89 -17.12 1.20
CA ALA A 53 -3.21 -18.42 1.03
C ALA A 53 -2.93 -19.15 2.37
N VAL A 54 -3.94 -19.29 3.22
CA VAL A 54 -3.86 -19.86 4.59
C VAL A 54 -3.81 -21.39 4.53
N ARG A 55 -2.68 -21.99 4.92
CA ARG A 55 -2.49 -23.46 4.88
C ARG A 55 -3.11 -24.16 6.08
N ASN A 56 -3.05 -23.49 7.24
CA ASN A 56 -3.53 -23.98 8.53
C ASN A 56 -3.86 -22.83 9.49
N ALA A 57 -4.36 -23.17 10.68
CA ALA A 57 -4.79 -22.19 11.67
C ALA A 57 -3.66 -21.34 12.25
N GLN A 58 -2.39 -21.79 12.20
CA GLN A 58 -1.27 -20.99 12.67
C GLN A 58 -0.98 -19.82 11.72
N ASP A 59 -1.14 -20.03 10.41
CA ASP A 59 -1.00 -18.94 9.42
C ASP A 59 -1.99 -17.79 9.68
N LEU A 60 -3.18 -18.07 10.26
CA LEU A 60 -4.14 -17.03 10.66
C LEU A 60 -3.59 -16.09 11.74
N ASN A 61 -2.63 -16.55 12.56
CA ASN A 61 -2.00 -15.72 13.58
C ASN A 61 -0.98 -14.72 13.00
N CYS A 62 -0.60 -14.88 11.73
CA CYS A 62 0.27 -13.93 11.00
C CYS A 62 -0.52 -12.98 10.10
N MET A 63 -1.85 -13.07 10.09
CA MET A 63 -2.72 -12.25 9.26
C MET A 63 -3.17 -11.00 10.01
N ALA A 64 -3.05 -9.84 9.36
CA ALA A 64 -3.53 -8.55 9.87
C ALA A 64 -5.06 -8.39 9.74
N VAL A 65 -5.78 -9.35 10.32
CA VAL A 65 -7.24 -9.33 10.47
C VAL A 65 -7.56 -9.45 11.96
N PRO A 66 -8.47 -8.63 12.51
CA PRO A 66 -8.89 -8.76 13.90
C PRO A 66 -9.35 -10.20 14.20
N PRO A 67 -8.96 -10.81 15.34
CA PRO A 67 -9.22 -12.22 15.63
C PRO A 67 -10.67 -12.67 15.41
N LYS A 68 -11.65 -11.82 15.77
CA LYS A 68 -13.09 -12.09 15.59
C LYS A 68 -13.55 -12.25 14.14
N TYR A 69 -12.78 -11.75 13.16
CA TYR A 69 -13.10 -11.81 11.74
C TYR A 69 -12.22 -12.81 10.97
N ARG A 70 -11.29 -13.49 11.64
CA ARG A 70 -10.43 -14.48 10.99
C ARG A 70 -11.25 -15.70 10.60
N ALA A 71 -11.05 -16.16 9.37
CA ALA A 71 -11.64 -17.38 8.84
C ALA A 71 -10.58 -18.16 8.06
N ILE A 72 -10.65 -19.49 8.12
CA ILE A 72 -9.71 -20.37 7.42
C ILE A 72 -9.83 -20.26 5.88
N GLY A 73 -11.00 -19.88 5.38
CA GLY A 73 -11.30 -19.79 3.95
C GLY A 73 -11.25 -21.14 3.24
N ASP A 74 -11.15 -21.10 1.92
CA ASP A 74 -11.20 -22.29 1.06
C ASP A 74 -9.80 -22.83 0.71
N PHE A 75 -8.75 -22.03 0.87
CA PHE A 75 -7.44 -22.32 0.28
C PHE A 75 -6.79 -23.62 0.78
N TYR A 76 -6.97 -23.96 2.07
CA TYR A 76 -6.36 -25.16 2.66
C TYR A 76 -6.76 -26.46 1.93
N GLU A 77 -7.94 -26.52 1.28
CA GLU A 77 -8.38 -27.67 0.48
C GLU A 77 -7.60 -27.83 -0.83
N TYR A 78 -7.16 -26.70 -1.41
CA TYR A 78 -6.31 -26.70 -2.61
C TYR A 78 -4.86 -27.02 -2.25
N TYR A 79 -4.40 -26.48 -1.12
CA TYR A 79 -3.08 -26.78 -0.56
C TYR A 79 -2.95 -28.28 -0.20
N SER A 80 -3.97 -28.86 0.42
CA SER A 80 -3.98 -30.28 0.80
C SER A 80 -4.02 -31.22 -0.40
N GLY A 81 -4.64 -30.77 -1.49
CA GLY A 81 -4.93 -31.55 -2.70
C GLY A 81 -6.33 -32.19 -2.70
N GLU A 82 -7.16 -31.93 -1.68
CA GLU A 82 -8.58 -32.32 -1.64
C GLU A 82 -9.37 -31.70 -2.79
N ARG A 83 -9.00 -30.49 -3.19
CA ARG A 83 -9.51 -29.80 -4.37
C ARG A 83 -8.39 -29.40 -5.32
N ARG A 84 -8.73 -29.24 -6.60
CA ARG A 84 -7.81 -28.78 -7.65
C ARG A 84 -8.39 -27.54 -8.33
N ALA A 85 -7.53 -26.55 -8.58
CA ALA A 85 -7.92 -25.36 -9.33
C ALA A 85 -8.30 -25.75 -10.79
N PRO A 86 -9.46 -25.29 -11.30
CA PRO A 86 -9.87 -25.58 -12.67
C PRO A 86 -8.96 -24.87 -13.68
N TYR A 87 -8.60 -23.61 -13.39
CA TYR A 87 -7.82 -22.73 -14.26
C TYR A 87 -6.42 -22.46 -13.70
N LEU A 88 -5.48 -22.11 -14.59
CA LEU A 88 -4.25 -21.46 -14.15
C LEU A 88 -4.63 -20.14 -13.49
N THR A 89 -4.18 -19.94 -12.26
CA THR A 89 -4.51 -18.78 -11.44
C THR A 89 -3.22 -18.12 -10.98
N ILE A 90 -3.04 -16.84 -11.30
CA ILE A 90 -2.00 -16.00 -10.70
C ILE A 90 -2.63 -15.02 -9.73
N PHE A 91 -1.90 -14.62 -8.71
CA PHE A 91 -2.35 -13.58 -7.79
C PHE A 91 -1.18 -12.77 -7.24
N ILE A 92 -1.49 -11.55 -6.80
CA ILE A 92 -0.60 -10.68 -6.02
C ILE A 92 -1.08 -10.64 -4.57
N GLY A 93 -0.22 -10.21 -3.64
CA GLY A 93 -0.61 -10.07 -2.23
C GLY A 93 -1.41 -8.79 -1.99
N GLY A 94 -2.44 -8.87 -1.14
CA GLY A 94 -3.09 -7.70 -0.56
C GLY A 94 -2.65 -7.43 0.89
N ASN A 95 -3.54 -6.83 1.69
CA ASN A 95 -3.29 -6.56 3.11
C ASN A 95 -3.87 -7.65 4.04
N HIS A 96 -4.79 -8.49 3.56
CA HIS A 96 -5.32 -9.63 4.29
C HIS A 96 -4.74 -10.93 3.75
N GLU A 97 -3.51 -11.22 4.14
CA GLU A 97 -2.78 -12.39 3.65
C GLU A 97 -2.22 -13.25 4.78
N ALA A 98 -1.96 -14.52 4.45
CA ALA A 98 -1.03 -15.33 5.21
C ALA A 98 0.40 -14.88 4.85
N SER A 99 0.79 -13.69 5.32
CA SER A 99 2.02 -13.03 4.89
C SER A 99 3.26 -13.88 5.13
N ASN A 100 3.28 -14.67 6.21
CA ASN A 100 4.34 -15.63 6.48
C ASN A 100 4.53 -16.64 5.34
N HIS A 101 3.44 -17.21 4.81
CA HIS A 101 3.49 -18.16 3.70
C HIS A 101 3.88 -17.48 2.39
N LEU A 102 3.37 -16.28 2.12
CA LEU A 102 3.75 -15.53 0.91
C LEU A 102 5.22 -15.10 0.95
N PHE A 103 5.75 -14.78 2.13
CA PHE A 103 7.15 -14.38 2.31
C PHE A 103 8.14 -15.53 2.01
N GLU A 104 7.76 -16.79 2.28
CA GLU A 104 8.52 -17.98 1.84
C GLU A 104 8.70 -18.03 0.30
N LEU A 105 7.82 -17.35 -0.43
CA LEU A 105 7.74 -17.28 -1.90
C LEU A 105 7.98 -15.86 -2.42
N PHE A 106 8.93 -15.13 -1.80
CA PHE A 106 9.24 -13.73 -2.13
C PHE A 106 9.48 -13.47 -3.63
N TYR A 107 10.17 -14.39 -4.33
CA TYR A 107 10.44 -14.33 -5.78
C TYR A 107 9.31 -14.91 -6.65
N GLY A 108 8.19 -15.29 -6.02
CA GLY A 108 7.06 -15.98 -6.63
C GLY A 108 7.18 -17.50 -6.59
N GLY A 109 6.04 -18.18 -6.68
CA GLY A 109 6.01 -19.64 -6.73
C GLY A 109 4.60 -20.23 -6.58
N TRP A 110 4.49 -21.53 -6.76
CA TRP A 110 3.23 -22.26 -6.62
C TRP A 110 2.86 -22.37 -5.14
N VAL A 111 1.72 -21.82 -4.75
CA VAL A 111 1.14 -22.02 -3.41
C VAL A 111 0.28 -23.29 -3.36
N ALA A 112 -0.19 -23.74 -4.52
CA ALA A 112 -0.89 -25.00 -4.76
C ALA A 112 -0.83 -25.32 -6.27
N PRO A 113 -1.17 -26.55 -6.72
CA PRO A 113 -1.15 -26.86 -8.15
C PRO A 113 -2.05 -25.90 -8.96
N LYS A 114 -1.48 -25.27 -10.00
CA LYS A 114 -2.09 -24.23 -10.85
C LYS A 114 -2.38 -22.88 -10.17
N MET A 115 -1.97 -22.67 -8.92
CA MET A 115 -2.10 -21.39 -8.21
C MET A 115 -0.71 -20.81 -7.95
N TYR A 116 -0.36 -19.72 -8.62
CA TYR A 116 0.96 -19.11 -8.55
C TYR A 116 0.90 -17.73 -7.89
N TYR A 117 1.63 -17.54 -6.81
CA TYR A 117 1.86 -16.24 -6.22
C TYR A 117 2.94 -15.51 -7.02
N MET A 118 2.67 -14.28 -7.44
CA MET A 118 3.64 -13.49 -8.21
C MET A 118 4.90 -13.14 -7.41
N GLY A 119 4.87 -13.13 -6.08
CA GLY A 119 5.98 -12.63 -5.24
C GLY A 119 5.75 -11.17 -4.82
N ALA A 120 6.72 -10.60 -4.08
CA ALA A 120 6.65 -9.20 -3.64
C ALA A 120 6.60 -8.23 -4.83
N ALA A 121 7.45 -8.50 -5.84
CA ALA A 121 7.46 -7.86 -7.14
C ALA A 121 7.96 -8.87 -8.18
N ASN A 122 7.39 -8.87 -9.40
CA ASN A 122 7.80 -9.83 -10.44
C ASN A 122 7.34 -9.41 -11.84
N VAL A 123 8.00 -9.94 -12.86
CA VAL A 123 7.53 -9.94 -14.25
C VAL A 123 7.56 -11.36 -14.79
N LEU A 124 6.42 -11.85 -15.24
CA LEU A 124 6.27 -13.18 -15.82
C LEU A 124 5.75 -13.12 -17.24
N ARG A 125 5.99 -14.20 -17.99
CA ARG A 125 5.39 -14.43 -19.30
C ARG A 125 4.31 -15.51 -19.23
N LEU A 126 3.21 -15.30 -19.95
CA LEU A 126 2.18 -16.29 -20.21
C LEU A 126 1.90 -16.33 -21.71
N GLY A 127 2.56 -17.27 -22.39
CA GLY A 127 2.59 -17.28 -23.84
C GLY A 127 2.97 -15.89 -24.37
N PRO A 128 2.08 -15.20 -25.12
CA PRO A 128 2.42 -13.92 -25.68
C PRO A 128 2.44 -12.76 -24.68
N LEU A 129 1.85 -12.90 -23.50
CA LEU A 129 1.70 -11.77 -22.58
C LEU A 129 2.86 -11.66 -21.61
N ARG A 130 3.27 -10.43 -21.37
CA ARG A 130 4.20 -10.04 -20.31
C ARG A 130 3.45 -9.28 -19.21
N ILE A 131 3.53 -9.80 -17.99
CA ILE A 131 2.72 -9.36 -16.85
C ILE A 131 3.66 -8.90 -15.73
N ALA A 132 3.64 -7.61 -15.41
CA ALA A 132 4.35 -7.04 -14.28
C ALA A 132 3.42 -6.90 -13.06
N ALA A 133 3.92 -7.17 -11.88
CA ALA A 133 3.14 -7.20 -10.66
C ALA A 133 3.88 -6.59 -9.46
N LEU A 134 3.12 -5.87 -8.64
CA LEU A 134 3.53 -5.37 -7.34
C LEU A 134 2.51 -5.81 -6.28
N SER A 135 2.98 -6.55 -5.27
CA SER A 135 2.14 -6.99 -4.15
C SER A 135 2.14 -5.96 -3.02
N GLY A 136 1.06 -5.95 -2.24
CA GLY A 136 0.94 -5.17 -1.02
C GLY A 136 0.21 -3.84 -1.18
N ILE A 137 0.20 -3.05 -0.11
CA ILE A 137 -0.35 -1.69 -0.10
C ILE A 137 0.71 -0.65 0.25
N TRP A 138 0.58 0.56 -0.27
CA TRP A 138 1.51 1.63 -0.02
C TRP A 138 1.26 2.30 1.34
N LYS A 139 2.32 2.43 2.14
CA LYS A 139 2.38 3.28 3.34
C LYS A 139 3.69 4.05 3.35
N GLY A 140 3.62 5.37 3.30
CA GLY A 140 4.80 6.23 3.11
C GLY A 140 5.90 6.06 4.16
N HIS A 141 5.54 5.78 5.42
CA HIS A 141 6.50 5.59 6.51
C HIS A 141 7.29 4.27 6.43
N ASP A 142 6.78 3.25 5.74
CA ASP A 142 7.47 1.97 5.53
C ASP A 142 8.11 1.84 4.15
N TYR A 143 7.71 2.69 3.19
CA TYR A 143 8.19 2.63 1.81
C TYR A 143 9.73 2.63 1.71
N ASN A 144 10.40 3.51 2.47
CA ASN A 144 11.86 3.62 2.49
C ASN A 144 12.53 2.78 3.58
N ARG A 145 11.93 1.66 3.98
CA ARG A 145 12.51 0.69 4.93
C ARG A 145 12.83 -0.62 4.22
N PRO A 146 13.79 -1.42 4.73
CA PRO A 146 13.98 -2.77 4.22
C PRO A 146 12.81 -3.68 4.64
N HIS A 147 12.79 -4.90 4.09
CA HIS A 147 11.97 -6.02 4.58
C HIS A 147 12.55 -6.56 5.89
N HIS A 148 12.38 -5.82 6.97
CA HIS A 148 12.94 -6.14 8.28
C HIS A 148 12.13 -7.18 9.05
N GLU A 149 10.94 -7.52 8.55
CA GLU A 149 10.02 -8.46 9.17
C GLU A 149 10.54 -9.89 9.09
N ARG A 150 10.49 -10.62 10.21
CA ARG A 150 10.78 -12.06 10.24
C ARG A 150 10.03 -12.71 11.39
N LEU A 151 9.64 -13.97 11.22
CA LEU A 151 8.90 -14.69 12.24
C LEU A 151 9.73 -14.88 13.53
N PRO A 152 9.07 -14.87 14.70
CA PRO A 152 7.65 -14.55 14.92
C PRO A 152 7.37 -13.03 14.84
N TYR A 153 6.25 -12.65 14.22
CA TYR A 153 5.87 -11.26 14.01
C TYR A 153 5.28 -10.61 15.25
N ASN A 154 5.68 -9.39 15.58
CA ASN A 154 4.90 -8.56 16.49
C ASN A 154 3.68 -7.93 15.75
N HIS A 155 2.87 -7.14 16.46
CA HIS A 155 1.69 -6.48 15.90
C HIS A 155 2.01 -5.49 14.77
N MET A 156 3.17 -4.83 14.84
CA MET A 156 3.63 -3.91 13.80
C MET A 156 4.12 -4.66 12.57
N ASP A 157 4.88 -5.74 12.75
CA ASP A 157 5.40 -6.58 11.66
C ASP A 157 4.26 -7.20 10.85
N MET A 158 3.17 -7.63 11.53
CA MET A 158 1.98 -8.14 10.85
C MET A 158 1.37 -7.13 9.88
N ARG A 159 1.53 -5.83 10.14
CA ARG A 159 1.05 -4.74 9.27
C ARG A 159 2.10 -4.37 8.23
N SER A 160 3.36 -4.18 8.65
CA SER A 160 4.41 -3.68 7.77
C SER A 160 4.87 -4.69 6.74
N ILE A 161 4.69 -6.00 6.96
CA ILE A 161 5.12 -7.07 6.03
C ILE A 161 4.46 -7.00 4.66
N TYR A 162 3.21 -6.55 4.56
CA TYR A 162 2.51 -6.41 3.29
C TYR A 162 2.61 -4.99 2.73
N HIS A 163 3.33 -4.07 3.38
CA HIS A 163 3.52 -2.74 2.82
C HIS A 163 4.52 -2.79 1.66
N VAL A 164 4.25 -2.02 0.61
CA VAL A 164 5.15 -1.89 -0.55
C VAL A 164 6.49 -1.27 -0.12
N ARG A 165 7.61 -1.83 -0.60
CA ARG A 165 8.96 -1.27 -0.39
C ARG A 165 9.50 -0.61 -1.64
N GLU A 166 10.26 0.46 -1.44
CA GLU A 166 11.00 1.16 -2.49
C GLU A 166 11.93 0.21 -3.23
N PHE A 167 12.59 -0.70 -2.52
CA PHE A 167 13.46 -1.71 -3.12
C PHE A 167 12.77 -2.56 -4.22
N ASP A 168 11.52 -2.95 -3.98
CA ASP A 168 10.75 -3.74 -4.93
C ASP A 168 10.30 -2.92 -6.14
N VAL A 169 9.87 -1.68 -5.89
CA VAL A 169 9.51 -0.72 -6.93
C VAL A 169 10.72 -0.36 -7.78
N ARG A 170 11.89 -0.14 -7.16
CA ARG A 170 13.13 0.22 -7.84
C ARG A 170 13.52 -0.82 -8.89
N LYS A 171 13.43 -2.12 -8.55
CA LYS A 171 13.63 -3.22 -9.52
C LYS A 171 12.68 -3.10 -10.70
N LEU A 172 11.39 -2.90 -10.46
CA LEU A 172 10.37 -2.78 -11.50
C LEU A 172 10.58 -1.54 -12.39
N LEU A 173 11.09 -0.43 -11.83
CA LEU A 173 11.42 0.78 -12.58
C LEU A 173 12.64 0.63 -13.51
N GLN A 174 13.43 -0.45 -13.36
CA GLN A 174 14.53 -0.78 -14.26
C GLN A 174 14.09 -1.48 -15.55
N ILE A 175 12.82 -1.91 -15.65
CA ILE A 175 12.29 -2.54 -16.87
C ILE A 175 12.29 -1.53 -18.01
N ARG A 176 12.85 -1.92 -19.16
CA ARG A 176 13.01 -1.09 -20.36
C ARG A 176 12.26 -1.58 -21.58
N THR A 177 11.82 -2.83 -21.58
CA THR A 177 11.01 -3.38 -22.66
C THR A 177 9.52 -3.33 -22.31
N GLN A 178 8.67 -3.22 -23.34
CA GLN A 178 7.22 -3.04 -23.16
C GLN A 178 6.57 -4.17 -22.33
N VAL A 179 5.63 -3.79 -21.46
CA VAL A 179 4.79 -4.71 -20.66
C VAL A 179 3.34 -4.65 -21.16
N ASP A 180 2.61 -5.77 -21.11
CA ASP A 180 1.22 -5.84 -21.56
C ASP A 180 0.22 -5.58 -20.43
N VAL A 181 0.48 -6.14 -19.26
CA VAL A 181 -0.41 -6.08 -18.09
C VAL A 181 0.38 -5.67 -16.85
N GLY A 182 -0.07 -4.63 -16.16
CA GLY A 182 0.40 -4.23 -14.83
C GLY A 182 -0.61 -4.61 -13.74
N LEU A 183 -0.14 -5.06 -12.58
CA LEU A 183 -0.96 -5.45 -11.43
C LEU A 183 -0.48 -4.72 -10.17
N SER A 184 -1.41 -4.16 -9.40
CA SER A 184 -1.20 -3.70 -8.02
C SER A 184 -2.45 -3.90 -7.19
N HIS A 185 -2.34 -4.20 -5.90
CA HIS A 185 -3.54 -4.41 -5.08
C HIS A 185 -4.29 -3.09 -4.86
N ASP A 186 -3.58 -2.09 -4.35
CA ASP A 186 -4.08 -0.73 -4.26
C ASP A 186 -4.03 -0.02 -5.63
N TRP A 187 -4.81 1.05 -5.75
CA TRP A 187 -4.93 1.76 -7.02
C TRP A 187 -3.75 2.70 -7.19
N PRO A 188 -3.19 2.85 -8.40
CA PRO A 188 -2.27 3.94 -8.70
C PRO A 188 -2.89 5.28 -8.27
N ARG A 189 -2.14 6.08 -7.54
CA ARG A 189 -2.59 7.43 -7.15
C ARG A 189 -2.97 8.22 -8.40
N ASN A 190 -3.95 9.12 -8.25
CA ASN A 190 -4.51 9.95 -9.32
C ASN A 190 -5.31 9.22 -10.42
N VAL A 191 -5.36 7.88 -10.44
CA VAL A 191 -6.16 7.14 -11.44
C VAL A 191 -7.65 7.43 -11.34
N VAL A 192 -8.11 7.79 -10.13
CA VAL A 192 -9.50 8.19 -9.88
C VAL A 192 -9.93 9.33 -10.78
N TRP A 193 -9.07 10.30 -11.08
CA TRP A 193 -9.39 11.45 -11.92
C TRP A 193 -9.54 11.12 -13.41
N LYS A 194 -9.12 9.91 -13.83
CA LYS A 194 -9.11 9.46 -15.23
C LYS A 194 -10.36 8.66 -15.65
N GLY A 195 -11.35 8.54 -14.75
CA GLY A 195 -12.62 7.88 -15.00
C GLY A 195 -13.83 8.73 -14.57
N ASP A 196 -14.99 8.08 -14.37
CA ASP A 196 -16.20 8.73 -13.82
C ASP A 196 -16.09 8.96 -12.30
N HIS A 197 -15.20 9.85 -11.91
CA HIS A 197 -14.93 10.21 -10.51
C HIS A 197 -16.17 10.79 -9.83
N LYS A 198 -17.02 11.50 -10.57
CA LYS A 198 -18.29 12.05 -10.04
C LYS A 198 -19.18 10.93 -9.53
N SER A 199 -19.34 9.84 -10.30
CA SER A 199 -20.13 8.72 -9.80
C SER A 199 -19.43 7.90 -8.73
N LEU A 200 -18.10 7.89 -8.68
CA LEU A 200 -17.34 7.24 -7.61
C LEU A 200 -17.53 7.97 -6.28
N PHE A 201 -17.35 9.29 -6.25
CA PHE A 201 -17.44 10.11 -5.05
C PHE A 201 -18.87 10.13 -4.48
N ARG A 202 -19.90 10.12 -5.33
CA ARG A 202 -21.29 9.92 -4.86
C ARG A 202 -21.56 8.56 -4.19
N LYS A 203 -20.75 7.54 -4.49
CA LYS A 203 -20.88 6.22 -3.86
C LYS A 203 -20.03 6.13 -2.58
N LYS A 204 -18.99 6.95 -2.46
CA LYS A 204 -17.98 6.90 -1.40
C LYS A 204 -17.56 8.32 -1.04
N ASP A 205 -18.30 8.93 -0.13
CA ASP A 205 -18.23 10.37 0.15
C ASP A 205 -16.85 10.85 0.64
N LEU A 206 -16.08 9.99 1.32
CA LEU A 206 -14.73 10.32 1.81
C LEU A 206 -13.66 10.35 0.69
N PHE A 207 -13.92 9.69 -0.45
CA PHE A 207 -12.90 9.53 -1.48
C PHE A 207 -12.56 10.85 -2.18
N GLU A 208 -13.48 11.81 -2.23
CA GLU A 208 -13.19 13.10 -2.89
C GLU A 208 -12.14 13.89 -2.11
N ALA A 209 -12.26 13.94 -0.78
CA ALA A 209 -11.29 14.61 0.08
C ALA A 209 -9.92 13.92 -0.01
N ASP A 210 -9.88 12.59 0.14
CA ASP A 210 -8.62 11.84 0.06
C ASP A 210 -7.94 11.95 -1.31
N ALA A 211 -8.73 12.01 -2.38
CA ALA A 211 -8.20 12.20 -3.74
C ALA A 211 -7.62 13.60 -3.94
N LYS A 212 -8.26 14.64 -3.38
CA LYS A 212 -7.78 16.03 -3.43
C LYS A 212 -6.52 16.23 -2.60
N ASP A 213 -6.46 15.60 -1.44
CA ASP A 213 -5.30 15.62 -0.53
C ASP A 213 -4.14 14.71 -1.01
N GLY A 214 -4.34 13.95 -2.09
CA GLY A 214 -3.34 13.02 -2.61
C GLY A 214 -3.07 11.80 -1.73
N LYS A 215 -3.98 11.50 -0.79
CA LYS A 215 -3.95 10.34 0.13
C LYS A 215 -4.56 9.09 -0.51
N LEU A 216 -5.45 9.25 -1.50
CA LEU A 216 -6.11 8.12 -2.15
C LEU A 216 -5.21 7.44 -3.19
N GLY A 217 -4.85 6.19 -2.92
CA GLY A 217 -4.08 5.34 -3.80
C GLY A 217 -2.58 5.34 -3.51
N SER A 218 -1.84 4.69 -4.39
CA SER A 218 -0.46 4.27 -4.21
C SER A 218 0.47 5.08 -5.08
N VAL A 219 1.40 5.78 -4.41
CA VAL A 219 2.47 6.53 -5.08
C VAL A 219 3.41 5.56 -5.82
N ALA A 220 3.68 4.39 -5.24
CA ALA A 220 4.49 3.36 -5.85
C ALA A 220 3.87 2.82 -7.16
N ALA A 221 2.58 2.49 -7.12
CA ALA A 221 1.87 2.01 -8.30
C ALA A 221 1.70 3.11 -9.36
N GLU A 222 1.58 4.39 -8.96
CA GLU A 222 1.63 5.54 -9.88
C GLU A 222 2.96 5.61 -10.63
N TYR A 223 4.10 5.47 -9.94
CA TYR A 223 5.42 5.45 -10.60
C TYR A 223 5.53 4.32 -11.61
N MET A 224 5.10 3.12 -11.25
CA MET A 224 5.10 1.98 -12.16
C MET A 224 4.17 2.17 -13.36
N LEU A 225 2.95 2.66 -13.14
CA LEU A 225 1.97 2.90 -14.22
C LEU A 225 2.53 3.87 -15.26
N ASN A 226 3.12 4.98 -14.80
CA ASN A 226 3.65 6.03 -15.67
C ASN A 226 4.95 5.61 -16.39
N ARG A 227 5.79 4.81 -15.72
CA ARG A 227 7.06 4.31 -16.28
C ARG A 227 6.85 3.15 -17.25
N LEU A 228 6.06 2.15 -16.87
CA LEU A 228 5.89 0.89 -17.63
C LEU A 228 4.82 0.97 -18.72
N ARG A 229 3.88 1.92 -18.59
CA ARG A 229 2.77 2.18 -19.52
C ARG A 229 2.13 0.91 -20.09
N PRO A 230 1.68 -0.06 -19.29
CA PRO A 230 1.13 -1.31 -19.82
C PRO A 230 -0.19 -1.07 -20.57
N ALA A 231 -0.58 -1.96 -21.48
CA ALA A 231 -1.86 -1.84 -22.18
C ALA A 231 -3.06 -1.93 -21.21
N TYR A 232 -2.92 -2.76 -20.17
CA TYR A 232 -3.91 -2.95 -19.13
C TYR A 232 -3.28 -2.78 -17.74
N TRP A 233 -4.01 -2.16 -16.82
CA TRP A 233 -3.66 -2.11 -15.41
C TRP A 233 -4.85 -2.60 -14.58
N PHE A 234 -4.61 -3.59 -13.70
CA PHE A 234 -5.65 -4.15 -12.84
C PHE A 234 -5.35 -3.90 -11.37
N SER A 235 -6.37 -3.46 -10.62
CA SER A 235 -6.29 -3.24 -9.18
C SER A 235 -7.53 -3.73 -8.41
N ALA A 236 -7.45 -3.73 -7.08
CA ALA A 236 -8.50 -4.21 -6.18
C ALA A 236 -8.63 -3.27 -4.96
N HIS A 237 -8.67 -3.82 -3.74
CA HIS A 237 -8.65 -3.12 -2.44
C HIS A 237 -9.86 -2.26 -2.08
N LEU A 238 -10.21 -1.27 -2.91
CA LEU A 238 -11.23 -0.25 -2.58
C LEU A 238 -12.68 -0.75 -2.68
N HIS A 239 -12.89 -2.03 -3.00
CA HIS A 239 -14.19 -2.71 -3.06
C HIS A 239 -15.23 -1.93 -3.88
N THR A 240 -14.84 -1.55 -5.08
CA THR A 240 -15.74 -0.95 -6.07
C THR A 240 -15.16 -1.17 -7.46
N LYS A 241 -16.03 -1.48 -8.42
CA LYS A 241 -15.62 -1.51 -9.82
C LYS A 241 -15.37 -0.09 -10.32
N TYR A 242 -14.25 0.10 -11.01
CA TYR A 242 -13.90 1.38 -11.60
C TYR A 242 -13.05 1.23 -12.86
N PRO A 243 -13.63 1.52 -14.03
CA PRO A 243 -12.88 1.62 -15.27
C PRO A 243 -12.36 3.05 -15.49
N ALA A 244 -11.13 3.18 -15.98
CA ALA A 244 -10.54 4.45 -16.40
C ALA A 244 -9.64 4.26 -17.63
N ILE A 245 -9.42 5.33 -18.38
CA ILE A 245 -8.47 5.37 -19.49
C ILE A 245 -7.40 6.40 -19.15
N ILE A 246 -6.16 5.96 -19.05
CA ILE A 246 -5.02 6.82 -18.79
C ILE A 246 -4.31 7.08 -20.11
N GLU A 247 -4.28 8.33 -20.52
CA GLU A 247 -3.39 8.81 -21.57
C GLU A 247 -2.06 9.22 -20.95
N HIS A 248 -0.97 8.74 -21.53
CA HIS A 248 0.39 9.07 -21.13
C HIS A 248 0.92 10.18 -22.02
N GLU A 249 1.35 11.27 -21.40
CA GLU A 249 1.98 12.39 -22.12
C GLU A 249 3.45 12.07 -22.40
N ASP A 250 3.92 12.40 -23.59
CA ASP A 250 5.34 12.37 -23.92
C ASP A 250 5.91 13.72 -23.48
N ASN A 251 6.55 13.77 -22.31
CA ASN A 251 7.27 14.95 -21.88
C ASN A 251 8.57 15.09 -22.69
N ASP A 252 8.44 15.56 -23.93
CA ASP A 252 9.54 15.84 -24.86
C ASP A 252 10.38 17.08 -24.46
N GLU A 253 9.99 17.82 -23.41
CA GLU A 253 10.69 19.05 -23.01
C GLU A 253 12.10 18.84 -22.41
N SER A 254 12.55 17.60 -22.19
CA SER A 254 13.93 17.32 -21.74
C SER A 254 14.91 16.92 -22.85
N ALA A 255 14.44 16.76 -24.09
CA ALA A 255 15.27 16.29 -25.20
C ALA A 255 16.08 17.40 -25.92
N THR A 256 15.86 18.68 -25.58
CA THR A 256 16.54 19.83 -26.23
C THR A 256 17.71 20.43 -25.44
N ALA A 257 18.29 19.69 -24.48
CA ALA A 257 19.55 20.06 -23.83
C ALA A 257 20.66 19.05 -24.13
N THR A 258 20.87 18.68 -25.40
CA THR A 258 22.07 17.92 -25.80
C THR A 258 22.50 18.23 -27.24
N ALA A 259 23.10 19.40 -27.43
CA ALA A 259 24.01 19.74 -28.52
C ALA A 259 24.80 20.95 -28.02
N THR A 260 26.09 20.92 -27.71
CA THR A 260 27.25 20.43 -28.47
C THR A 260 28.43 20.33 -27.49
N ILE A 261 29.13 19.20 -27.43
CA ILE A 261 30.47 19.12 -26.81
C ILE A 261 31.47 18.98 -27.96
N GLU A 262 32.08 20.09 -28.38
CA GLU A 262 33.33 20.07 -29.12
C GLU A 262 34.52 20.03 -28.14
N ALA A 263 35.55 19.26 -28.51
CA ALA A 263 36.73 18.98 -27.70
C ALA A 263 37.63 20.22 -27.47
N PRO A 264 38.40 20.30 -26.37
CA PRO A 264 39.10 21.51 -25.99
C PRO A 264 40.46 21.64 -26.69
N SER A 265 40.74 22.81 -27.26
CA SER A 265 42.09 23.31 -27.56
C SER A 265 42.40 24.53 -26.69
N ALA A 266 43.65 24.64 -26.29
CA ALA A 266 44.15 25.51 -25.23
C ALA A 266 44.21 27.02 -25.54
N GLN A 267 44.24 27.79 -24.43
CA GLN A 267 44.82 29.12 -24.18
C GLN A 267 43.90 30.36 -24.08
N ASP A 268 43.98 30.94 -22.86
CA ASP A 268 44.18 32.36 -22.49
C ASP A 268 43.02 33.22 -21.95
N ASN A 269 43.41 34.07 -20.99
CA ASN A 269 42.70 34.95 -20.06
C ASN A 269 41.59 35.86 -20.62
N SER A 270 40.51 36.06 -19.84
CA SER A 270 40.23 37.34 -19.13
C SER A 270 38.77 37.48 -18.60
N THR A 271 38.67 37.98 -17.37
CA THR A 271 37.60 38.77 -16.69
C THR A 271 36.19 38.92 -17.29
N GLY A 272 35.16 38.61 -16.47
CA GLY A 272 33.79 39.13 -16.61
C GLY A 272 32.83 38.53 -15.56
N GLY A 273 32.14 39.36 -14.76
CA GLY A 273 31.41 38.98 -13.54
C GLY A 273 30.06 38.25 -13.74
N PRO A 274 29.40 37.82 -12.64
CA PRO A 274 28.21 36.97 -12.72
C PRO A 274 26.93 37.78 -12.97
N GLN A 275 26.21 37.44 -14.04
CA GLN A 275 24.82 37.82 -14.24
C GLN A 275 23.89 36.84 -13.51
N LYS A 276 23.12 37.41 -12.60
CA LYS A 276 22.02 36.83 -11.82
C LYS A 276 20.85 36.55 -12.78
N ASN A 277 20.30 35.33 -12.75
CA ASN A 277 18.95 35.10 -13.26
C ASN A 277 18.07 34.69 -12.09
N THR A 278 17.03 35.50 -11.94
CA THR A 278 15.95 35.50 -10.97
C THR A 278 14.91 34.46 -11.37
N ASP A 279 14.49 33.61 -10.44
CA ASP A 279 13.13 33.10 -10.29
C ASP A 279 13.06 32.31 -8.98
N GLU A 280 13.04 33.05 -7.86
CA GLU A 280 12.60 32.57 -6.56
C GLU A 280 11.08 32.83 -6.49
N ILE A 281 10.28 31.79 -6.25
CA ILE A 281 8.91 31.96 -5.77
C ILE A 281 8.87 31.49 -4.33
N ASP A 282 8.64 32.47 -3.48
CA ASP A 282 8.39 32.40 -2.06
C ASP A 282 6.90 32.08 -1.83
N LEU A 283 6.60 31.09 -1.00
CA LEU A 283 5.24 30.86 -0.48
C LEU A 283 5.35 30.47 1.00
N ASP A 284 5.61 31.51 1.79
CA ASP A 284 5.19 31.60 3.18
C ASP A 284 3.65 31.49 3.25
N LEU A 285 3.16 30.48 3.98
CA LEU A 285 1.79 30.46 4.47
C LEU A 285 1.83 30.18 5.98
N ASP A 286 2.08 31.24 6.73
CA ASP A 286 1.72 31.35 8.13
C ASP A 286 0.22 31.64 8.23
N MET A 287 -0.56 30.76 8.85
CA MET A 287 -1.85 31.11 9.43
C MET A 287 -2.00 30.44 10.79
N ASP A 288 -1.74 31.24 11.83
CA ASP A 288 -2.08 30.97 13.21
C ASP A 288 -3.57 31.24 13.51
N MET A 289 -4.04 30.49 14.50
CA MET A 289 -5.07 30.79 15.50
C MET A 289 -6.56 30.57 15.19
N ASP A 290 -7.06 29.57 15.93
CA ASP A 290 -8.43 29.25 16.28
C ASP A 290 -9.14 30.34 17.10
N GLU A 291 -10.47 30.38 16.98
CA GLU A 291 -11.38 30.86 18.03
C GLU A 291 -12.54 29.86 18.22
N ASP A 292 -12.70 29.39 19.45
CA ASP A 292 -13.68 28.41 19.94
C ASP A 292 -14.96 29.12 20.45
N THR A 293 -16.15 28.52 20.28
CA THR A 293 -17.25 28.60 21.26
C THR A 293 -18.43 27.65 20.92
N THR A 294 -18.43 26.48 21.56
CA THR A 294 -19.48 25.83 22.38
C THR A 294 -21.01 25.82 22.04
N VAL A 295 -21.58 24.60 22.22
CA VAL A 295 -22.92 24.16 22.76
C VAL A 295 -23.94 23.53 21.78
N GLN A 296 -24.32 22.27 22.06
CA GLN A 296 -25.38 21.43 21.44
C GLN A 296 -26.81 21.74 21.97
N PRO A 297 -27.89 21.20 21.37
CA PRO A 297 -28.40 19.89 21.82
C PRO A 297 -29.00 18.96 20.71
N GLU A 298 -29.33 17.75 21.17
CA GLU A 298 -29.64 16.46 20.52
C GLU A 298 -30.92 16.34 19.65
N ALA A 299 -30.96 15.24 18.86
CA ALA A 299 -32.08 14.44 18.28
C ALA A 299 -31.91 14.24 16.74
N GLU A 300 -32.18 13.12 16.07
CA GLU A 300 -32.79 11.82 16.37
C GLU A 300 -32.35 10.81 15.28
N ALA A 301 -32.24 9.53 15.63
CA ALA A 301 -31.67 8.45 14.81
C ALA A 301 -32.64 7.88 13.75
N LYS A 302 -32.10 7.46 12.59
CA LYS A 302 -32.72 6.53 11.62
C LYS A 302 -31.69 5.51 11.09
N PRO A 303 -32.10 4.30 10.69
CA PRO A 303 -31.31 3.09 10.84
C PRO A 303 -30.30 2.88 9.70
N THR A 304 -29.07 2.52 10.05
CA THR A 304 -28.02 2.09 9.12
C THR A 304 -27.91 0.56 9.06
N ASN A 305 -27.68 0.07 7.84
CA ASN A 305 -27.65 -1.33 7.44
C ASN A 305 -26.34 -2.00 7.93
N ALA A 306 -26.44 -3.14 8.59
CA ALA A 306 -25.39 -3.71 9.44
C ALA A 306 -24.29 -4.54 8.74
N ASP A 307 -23.92 -4.23 7.50
CA ASP A 307 -22.89 -4.99 6.76
C ASP A 307 -21.82 -4.14 6.05
N GLU A 308 -21.69 -2.86 6.39
CA GLU A 308 -20.57 -2.02 5.96
C GLU A 308 -19.55 -1.90 7.09
N VAL A 309 -18.44 -2.64 6.97
CA VAL A 309 -17.22 -2.33 7.71
C VAL A 309 -16.81 -0.92 7.30
N LYS A 310 -16.86 0.02 8.26
CA LYS A 310 -16.28 1.35 8.10
C LYS A 310 -14.82 1.17 7.68
N LEU A 311 -14.48 1.64 6.49
CA LEU A 311 -13.10 1.79 6.04
C LEU A 311 -12.51 2.94 6.87
N ASP A 312 -12.03 2.62 8.07
CA ASP A 312 -11.16 3.53 8.80
C ASP A 312 -9.83 3.54 8.06
N LEU A 313 -9.63 4.57 7.24
CA LEU A 313 -8.36 4.86 6.58
C LEU A 313 -7.27 5.28 7.57
N ASP A 314 -7.65 5.51 8.84
CA ASP A 314 -6.78 5.78 9.97
C ASP A 314 -7.12 4.81 11.11
N ALA A 315 -6.37 3.71 11.21
CA ALA A 315 -6.50 2.75 12.32
C ALA A 315 -5.52 3.11 13.45
N ASP A 316 -5.69 4.32 14.01
CA ASP A 316 -5.02 4.76 15.23
C ASP A 316 -6.07 4.97 16.34
N GLU A 317 -6.36 3.92 17.11
CA GLU A 317 -6.91 4.08 18.46
C GLU A 317 -6.31 3.03 19.40
N ASP A 318 -5.35 3.47 20.22
CA ASP A 318 -4.80 2.74 21.36
C ASP A 318 -5.73 2.88 22.57
N LYS A 319 -6.26 1.76 23.06
CA LYS A 319 -6.65 1.62 24.48
C LYS A 319 -6.22 0.26 25.02
N ALA A 320 -5.26 0.29 25.94
CA ALA A 320 -4.85 -0.83 26.77
C ALA A 320 -5.99 -1.29 27.71
N PRO A 321 -6.15 -2.59 27.98
CA PRO A 321 -7.09 -3.06 28.99
C PRO A 321 -6.41 -3.17 30.36
N GLU A 322 -7.05 -2.57 31.37
CA GLU A 322 -6.73 -2.79 32.78
C GLU A 322 -7.19 -4.18 33.25
N THR A 323 -6.39 -4.76 34.13
CA THR A 323 -6.55 -6.06 34.79
C THR A 323 -7.77 -6.14 35.71
N ALA A 324 -8.52 -7.24 35.66
CA ALA A 324 -9.35 -7.69 36.78
C ALA A 324 -9.42 -9.23 36.86
N THR A 325 -9.43 -9.70 38.09
CA THR A 325 -9.16 -11.04 38.61
C THR A 325 -10.32 -12.04 38.54
N LYS A 326 -9.94 -13.33 38.50
CA LYS A 326 -10.73 -14.56 38.65
C LYS A 326 -11.88 -14.50 39.67
N THR A 327 -13.04 -15.05 39.29
CA THR A 327 -13.85 -15.99 40.10
C THR A 327 -14.90 -16.71 39.23
N GLU A 328 -14.96 -18.03 39.35
CA GLU A 328 -16.04 -18.94 38.93
C GLU A 328 -16.04 -20.12 39.95
N PRO A 329 -17.04 -21.02 40.04
CA PRO A 329 -18.26 -21.15 39.22
C PRO A 329 -19.54 -21.46 40.04
N THR A 330 -20.72 -21.56 39.39
CA THR A 330 -21.70 -22.67 39.52
C THR A 330 -23.05 -22.39 38.81
N PRO A 331 -23.81 -23.41 38.32
CA PRO A 331 -24.59 -23.38 37.07
C PRO A 331 -26.12 -23.42 37.27
N VAL A 332 -26.90 -23.04 36.23
CA VAL A 332 -28.32 -23.45 36.09
C VAL A 332 -28.69 -23.61 34.61
N ALA A 333 -29.32 -24.73 34.30
CA ALA A 333 -29.93 -25.09 33.01
C ALA A 333 -31.44 -24.78 32.99
N ASN A 334 -31.98 -24.55 31.79
CA ASN A 334 -33.32 -24.91 31.25
C ASN A 334 -33.62 -23.96 30.07
N ALA A 335 -33.72 -24.44 28.82
CA ALA A 335 -34.89 -25.07 28.19
C ALA A 335 -36.03 -24.07 27.94
N ASP A 336 -36.25 -23.71 26.66
CA ASP A 336 -37.54 -23.93 25.99
C ASP A 336 -37.51 -23.50 24.50
N GLU A 337 -38.16 -24.34 23.71
CA GLU A 337 -38.42 -24.27 22.27
C GLU A 337 -39.61 -23.34 21.99
N LEU A 338 -39.55 -22.54 20.91
CA LEU A 338 -40.75 -22.12 20.17
C LEU A 338 -40.43 -22.00 18.67
N ASP A 339 -41.04 -22.91 17.92
CA ASP A 339 -41.19 -22.94 16.47
C ASP A 339 -42.58 -22.38 16.14
N LEU A 340 -42.69 -21.45 15.18
CA LEU A 340 -43.97 -21.11 14.53
C LEU A 340 -43.74 -20.65 13.09
N ASP A 341 -44.44 -21.39 12.22
CA ASP A 341 -44.35 -21.44 10.78
C ASP A 341 -45.40 -20.53 10.08
N LEU A 342 -45.06 -20.12 8.85
CA LEU A 342 -45.90 -19.75 7.68
C LEU A 342 -47.18 -18.86 7.77
N GLY A 343 -47.24 -17.87 6.87
CA GLY A 343 -48.50 -17.31 6.36
C GLY A 343 -48.33 -16.21 5.30
N ALA A 344 -48.76 -16.47 4.07
CA ALA A 344 -48.67 -15.60 2.89
C ALA A 344 -49.92 -14.74 2.64
N ASP A 345 -49.73 -13.69 1.81
CA ASP A 345 -50.60 -13.26 0.69
C ASP A 345 -51.39 -11.91 0.76
N LYS A 346 -51.33 -11.17 -0.38
CA LYS A 346 -52.10 -10.01 -0.91
C LYS A 346 -52.17 -8.71 -0.07
N GLY A 347 -52.08 -7.48 -0.58
CA GLY A 347 -52.17 -6.91 -1.93
C GLY A 347 -52.96 -5.58 -1.89
N LYS A 348 -52.52 -4.59 -2.70
CA LYS A 348 -53.24 -3.43 -3.26
C LYS A 348 -53.26 -2.05 -2.55
N ALA A 349 -52.88 -1.04 -3.36
CA ALA A 349 -53.05 0.42 -3.23
C ALA A 349 -54.49 0.89 -3.54
N PRO A 350 -54.82 2.18 -3.30
CA PRO A 350 -54.96 3.23 -4.35
C PRO A 350 -54.40 4.63 -3.93
N GLU A 351 -53.83 5.49 -4.79
CA GLU A 351 -54.41 6.52 -5.72
C GLU A 351 -55.23 7.66 -5.04
N VAL A 352 -54.68 8.90 -4.92
CA VAL A 352 -54.70 10.15 -5.76
C VAL A 352 -55.95 11.05 -5.65
N ASP A 353 -55.71 12.34 -5.38
CA ASP A 353 -56.39 13.57 -5.89
C ASP A 353 -56.01 14.76 -4.97
N ALA A 354 -56.03 16.06 -5.31
CA ALA A 354 -55.60 16.88 -6.44
C ALA A 354 -55.79 18.36 -6.01
N LYS A 355 -54.86 19.26 -6.40
CA LYS A 355 -54.97 20.73 -6.62
C LYS A 355 -55.32 21.71 -5.47
N ALA A 356 -54.49 22.76 -5.29
CA ALA A 356 -54.69 24.13 -5.81
C ALA A 356 -53.86 25.19 -5.02
N GLU A 357 -53.10 26.04 -5.74
CA GLU A 357 -52.63 27.37 -5.26
C GLU A 357 -53.72 28.44 -5.53
N PRO A 358 -53.70 29.63 -4.87
CA PRO A 358 -52.84 30.76 -5.28
C PRO A 358 -52.26 31.64 -4.13
N ALA A 359 -51.21 32.41 -4.45
CA ALA A 359 -50.57 33.51 -3.64
C ALA A 359 -51.39 34.84 -3.69
N PRO A 360 -50.91 36.05 -3.28
CA PRO A 360 -49.76 36.51 -2.46
C PRO A 360 -50.12 37.62 -1.41
N VAL A 361 -49.17 38.09 -0.56
CA VAL A 361 -49.02 39.48 -0.01
C VAL A 361 -47.69 39.59 0.78
N THR A 362 -46.68 40.28 0.26
CA THR A 362 -46.17 41.64 0.62
C THR A 362 -45.73 41.85 2.07
N ASN A 363 -44.47 42.23 2.27
CA ASN A 363 -44.11 43.47 2.96
C ASN A 363 -42.75 43.98 2.49
N ALA A 364 -42.73 45.28 2.23
CA ALA A 364 -41.61 46.10 1.81
C ALA A 364 -40.77 46.52 3.03
N ASP A 365 -39.49 46.81 2.79
CA ASP A 365 -38.97 48.16 3.02
C ASP A 365 -37.72 48.37 2.14
N GLU A 366 -37.79 49.45 1.36
CA GLU A 366 -36.75 49.98 0.50
C GLU A 366 -35.81 50.88 1.33
N LEU A 367 -34.53 50.98 0.94
CA LEU A 367 -33.92 52.25 0.54
C LEU A 367 -32.48 51.99 0.04
N ASP A 368 -32.33 52.23 -1.25
CA ASP A 368 -31.11 52.30 -2.05
C ASP A 368 -30.63 53.77 -2.06
N LEU A 369 -29.32 54.02 -2.07
CA LEU A 369 -28.69 55.25 -2.56
C LEU A 369 -27.17 55.05 -2.68
N ASP A 370 -26.74 54.66 -3.89
CA ASP A 370 -25.41 54.87 -4.45
C ASP A 370 -25.02 56.36 -4.48
N LEU A 371 -23.71 56.67 -4.32
CA LEU A 371 -22.92 57.55 -5.23
C LEU A 371 -21.51 57.90 -4.72
N SER A 372 -20.52 57.45 -5.51
CA SER A 372 -19.34 58.16 -6.07
C SER A 372 -18.23 58.80 -5.21
N GLU A 373 -17.00 58.34 -5.54
CA GLU A 373 -15.76 59.07 -5.89
C GLU A 373 -14.85 59.79 -4.85
N GLU A 374 -13.57 59.40 -4.96
CA GLU A 374 -12.29 60.13 -4.86
C GLU A 374 -11.88 60.93 -3.62
N GLY A 375 -10.61 60.77 -3.22
CA GLY A 375 -9.85 61.80 -2.52
C GLY A 375 -8.80 61.29 -1.54
N GLU A 376 -7.54 61.24 -1.99
CA GLU A 376 -6.33 61.10 -1.18
C GLU A 376 -6.23 62.17 -0.06
N ILE A 377 -5.77 61.77 1.13
CA ILE A 377 -5.05 62.68 2.04
C ILE A 377 -3.96 61.91 2.81
N ASN A 378 -2.71 62.26 2.52
CA ASN A 378 -1.50 61.94 3.28
C ASN A 378 -1.48 62.66 4.64
N SER A 379 -0.93 62.03 5.66
CA SER A 379 -0.25 62.76 6.74
C SER A 379 0.94 61.97 7.30
N ASP A 380 2.09 62.59 7.12
CA ASP A 380 3.46 62.21 7.44
C ASP A 380 3.80 62.06 8.95
N THR A 381 4.97 61.43 9.14
CA THR A 381 5.97 61.58 10.23
C THR A 381 5.74 60.90 11.59
N ALA A 382 6.58 59.91 11.92
CA ALA A 382 7.88 60.18 12.58
C ALA A 382 8.69 58.88 12.79
N GLU A 383 9.98 59.01 12.53
CA GLU A 383 11.05 58.00 12.58
C GLU A 383 11.36 57.50 14.00
N ALA A 384 11.74 56.23 14.09
CA ALA A 384 12.64 55.72 15.11
C ALA A 384 13.49 54.58 14.53
N GLU A 385 14.70 54.92 14.09
CA GLU A 385 15.79 53.97 13.89
C GLU A 385 16.28 53.43 15.25
N ASN A 386 16.48 52.12 15.39
CA ASN A 386 17.73 51.57 15.94
C ASN A 386 17.91 50.07 15.68
N GLU A 387 19.17 49.71 15.49
CA GLU A 387 19.82 48.51 14.98
C GLU A 387 19.81 47.28 15.91
N SER A 388 19.91 46.07 15.34
CA SER A 388 21.14 45.22 15.41
C SER A 388 20.88 43.77 14.95
N SER A 389 21.27 43.45 13.71
CA SER A 389 21.63 42.08 13.31
C SER A 389 23.14 41.95 13.37
N MET A 390 23.65 41.06 14.24
CA MET A 390 25.04 40.63 14.20
C MET A 390 25.11 39.37 13.33
N ASP A 391 25.35 39.54 12.04
CA ASP A 391 25.82 38.43 11.19
C ASP A 391 27.34 38.29 11.33
N VAL A 392 27.77 37.10 11.76
CA VAL A 392 29.20 36.76 11.83
C VAL A 392 29.69 36.49 10.41
N PRO A 393 30.73 37.19 9.91
CA PRO A 393 31.20 37.02 8.54
C PRO A 393 31.79 35.61 8.30
N GLU A 394 31.70 35.14 7.05
CA GLU A 394 32.03 33.76 6.64
C GLU A 394 33.50 33.36 6.90
N ASP A 395 34.40 34.33 7.01
CA ASP A 395 35.82 34.15 7.31
C ASP A 395 36.08 33.61 8.73
N ILE A 396 35.18 33.86 9.68
CA ILE A 396 35.24 33.30 11.04
C ILE A 396 34.61 31.90 11.09
N ARG A 397 33.60 31.60 10.26
CA ARG A 397 33.04 30.24 10.13
C ARG A 397 34.05 29.26 9.53
N ALA A 398 34.92 29.72 8.64
CA ALA A 398 35.96 28.91 8.03
C ALA A 398 37.12 28.50 8.98
N GLN A 399 37.18 29.06 10.19
CA GLN A 399 38.20 28.74 11.20
C GLN A 399 37.74 27.68 12.22
N LEU A 400 36.49 27.19 12.12
CA LEU A 400 35.97 26.14 12.99
C LEU A 400 36.44 24.74 12.55
N PRO A 401 36.72 23.83 13.50
CA PRO A 401 37.13 22.47 13.16
C PRO A 401 36.04 21.73 12.38
N ALA A 402 36.45 20.81 11.50
CA ALA A 402 35.58 20.08 10.55
C ALA A 402 34.38 19.34 11.20
N SER A 403 34.41 19.12 12.51
CA SER A 403 33.30 18.57 13.30
C SER A 403 32.09 19.50 13.44
N PHE A 404 32.19 20.77 13.01
CA PHE A 404 31.09 21.74 12.98
C PHE A 404 30.57 22.04 11.55
N ALA A 405 31.12 21.38 10.52
CA ALA A 405 30.59 21.48 9.17
C ALA A 405 29.22 20.77 9.10
N LYS A 406 28.22 21.42 8.49
CA LYS A 406 26.92 20.81 8.22
C LYS A 406 27.16 19.49 7.47
N PRO A 407 26.57 18.35 7.87
CA PRO A 407 26.64 17.12 7.09
C PRO A 407 26.22 17.41 5.65
N ALA A 408 26.90 16.81 4.67
CA ALA A 408 26.52 16.92 3.27
C ALA A 408 25.02 16.62 3.14
N GLU A 409 24.28 17.54 2.53
CA GLU A 409 22.84 17.34 2.36
C GLU A 409 22.61 16.03 1.58
N PRO A 410 21.66 15.18 2.03
CA PRO A 410 21.31 14.00 1.26
C PRO A 410 20.91 14.45 -0.15
N ALA A 411 21.36 13.69 -1.16
CA ALA A 411 21.05 13.98 -2.55
C ALA A 411 19.54 14.28 -2.71
N PRO A 412 19.16 15.28 -3.53
CA PRO A 412 17.77 15.67 -3.69
C PRO A 412 16.94 14.45 -4.07
N ARG A 413 15.80 14.23 -3.37
CA ARG A 413 14.88 13.13 -3.68
C ARG A 413 14.44 13.25 -5.13
N ARG A 414 14.92 12.35 -5.99
CA ARG A 414 14.59 12.34 -7.42
C ARG A 414 13.09 12.16 -7.57
N ASN A 415 12.43 13.11 -8.23
CA ASN A 415 11.00 13.01 -8.49
C ASN A 415 10.76 11.97 -9.60
N LEU A 416 10.60 10.70 -9.20
CA LEU A 416 10.46 9.55 -10.11
C LEU A 416 9.28 9.70 -11.09
N ALA A 417 8.28 10.52 -10.76
CA ALA A 417 7.15 10.82 -11.64
C ALA A 417 7.54 11.58 -12.93
N LYS A 418 8.73 12.20 -12.99
CA LYS A 418 9.17 13.03 -14.12
C LYS A 418 10.22 12.36 -15.02
N VAL A 419 10.60 11.11 -14.73
CA VAL A 419 11.58 10.38 -15.57
C VAL A 419 10.84 9.85 -16.80
N PRO A 420 11.24 10.21 -18.03
CA PRO A 420 10.60 9.69 -19.23
C PRO A 420 10.70 8.15 -19.27
N PRO A 421 9.74 7.45 -19.90
CA PRO A 421 9.84 6.00 -20.05
C PRO A 421 11.05 5.63 -20.92
N PRO A 422 11.58 4.41 -20.81
CA PRO A 422 12.63 3.91 -21.69
C PRO A 422 12.16 3.89 -23.15
N PRO A 423 13.06 4.03 -24.14
CA PRO A 423 12.69 4.02 -25.55
C PRO A 423 11.93 2.76 -26.01
N GLY A 424 12.13 1.62 -25.33
CA GLY A 424 11.43 0.36 -25.60
C GLY A 424 9.98 0.31 -25.10
N ILE A 425 9.53 1.32 -24.35
CA ILE A 425 8.17 1.45 -23.84
C ILE A 425 7.46 2.53 -24.66
N THR A 426 6.57 2.09 -25.55
CA THR A 426 6.01 2.92 -26.61
C THR A 426 4.51 3.17 -26.46
N ASN A 427 3.85 2.41 -25.58
CA ASN A 427 2.42 2.55 -25.38
C ASN A 427 2.05 3.92 -24.78
N LYS A 428 1.00 4.52 -25.31
CA LYS A 428 0.52 5.86 -24.90
C LYS A 428 -0.79 5.82 -24.14
N THR A 429 -1.46 4.67 -24.09
CA THR A 429 -2.78 4.56 -23.45
C THR A 429 -2.87 3.30 -22.60
N THR A 430 -3.23 3.43 -21.33
CA THR A 430 -3.50 2.30 -20.43
C THR A 430 -4.98 2.21 -20.09
N LYS A 431 -5.54 1.00 -20.23
CA LYS A 431 -6.89 0.69 -19.77
C LYS A 431 -6.82 0.20 -18.33
N PHE A 432 -7.32 1.02 -17.40
CA PHE A 432 -7.39 0.65 -16.00
C PHE A 432 -8.74 0.03 -15.66
N LEU A 433 -8.69 -1.01 -14.83
CA LEU A 433 -9.88 -1.61 -14.24
C LEU A 433 -9.59 -2.05 -12.81
N ALA A 434 -10.36 -1.50 -11.87
CA ALA A 434 -10.49 -2.05 -10.54
C ALA A 434 -11.79 -2.81 -10.37
N LEU A 435 -11.80 -3.81 -9.49
CA LEU A 435 -12.96 -4.67 -9.21
C LEU A 435 -13.22 -4.81 -7.71
N ASP A 436 -14.44 -5.22 -7.40
CA ASP A 436 -14.90 -5.45 -6.03
C ASP A 436 -14.45 -6.82 -5.48
N LYS A 437 -14.82 -7.12 -4.23
CA LYS A 437 -14.68 -8.46 -3.64
C LYS A 437 -15.83 -9.40 -4.00
N CYS A 438 -15.58 -10.70 -4.02
CA CYS A 438 -16.56 -11.74 -4.32
C CYS A 438 -17.70 -11.83 -3.28
N LEU A 439 -18.70 -10.95 -3.42
CA LEU A 439 -19.93 -10.93 -2.63
C LEU A 439 -21.18 -10.83 -3.53
N PRO A 440 -22.34 -11.26 -3.04
CA PRO A 440 -23.59 -11.18 -3.80
C PRO A 440 -23.88 -9.75 -4.29
N ARG A 441 -24.30 -9.64 -5.56
CA ARG A 441 -24.67 -8.38 -6.23
C ARG A 441 -23.52 -7.36 -6.39
N ARG A 442 -22.27 -7.78 -6.23
CA ARG A 442 -21.09 -6.93 -6.49
C ARG A 442 -20.44 -7.25 -7.83
N GLU A 443 -19.71 -6.27 -8.36
CA GLU A 443 -18.99 -6.39 -9.63
C GLU A 443 -17.52 -6.76 -9.38
N PHE A 444 -17.29 -8.02 -9.03
CA PHE A 444 -15.98 -8.53 -8.59
C PHE A 444 -15.19 -9.25 -9.69
N LEU A 445 -15.88 -9.71 -10.74
CA LEU A 445 -15.32 -10.51 -11.83
C LEU A 445 -15.53 -9.83 -13.19
N GLN A 446 -14.47 -9.73 -13.98
CA GLN A 446 -14.52 -9.31 -15.38
C GLN A 446 -13.83 -10.34 -16.28
N ILE A 447 -14.55 -10.80 -17.30
CA ILE A 447 -13.96 -11.64 -18.35
C ILE A 447 -13.55 -10.75 -19.53
N ILE A 448 -12.27 -10.83 -19.91
CA ILE A 448 -11.70 -10.09 -21.03
C ILE A 448 -11.42 -11.08 -22.17
N ASP A 449 -11.97 -10.78 -23.34
CA ASP A 449 -11.75 -11.56 -24.55
C ASP A 449 -10.54 -11.04 -25.31
N GLY A 450 -9.55 -11.90 -25.50
CA GLY A 450 -8.51 -11.70 -26.48
C GLY A 450 -7.57 -10.53 -26.18
N ILE A 451 -6.96 -10.49 -24.98
CA ILE A 451 -5.84 -9.57 -24.75
C ILE A 451 -4.75 -9.90 -25.77
N ARG A 452 -4.38 -8.87 -26.53
CA ARG A 452 -3.32 -8.92 -27.54
C ARG A 452 -2.07 -8.30 -26.94
N PRO A 453 -0.90 -8.91 -27.11
CA PRO A 453 0.32 -8.29 -26.69
C PRO A 453 0.60 -7.02 -27.50
N ILE A 454 1.15 -6.03 -26.83
CA ILE A 454 1.86 -4.88 -27.39
C ILE A 454 3.37 -5.03 -27.17
N SER A 455 3.79 -5.93 -26.30
CA SER A 455 5.18 -6.27 -26.05
C SER A 455 5.80 -7.08 -27.20
N GLU A 456 7.13 -7.01 -27.31
CA GLU A 456 7.88 -7.82 -28.26
C GLU A 456 7.64 -9.32 -28.01
N GLN A 457 7.32 -9.99 -29.11
CA GLN A 457 7.01 -11.42 -29.11
C GLN A 457 8.25 -12.19 -29.56
N PRO A 458 8.67 -13.23 -28.83
CA PRO A 458 9.57 -14.21 -29.42
C PRO A 458 8.90 -14.86 -30.64
N ASP A 459 9.70 -15.30 -31.63
CA ASP A 459 9.25 -15.98 -32.85
C ASP A 459 8.70 -17.41 -32.59
N VAL A 460 7.98 -17.59 -31.48
CA VAL A 460 7.52 -18.87 -30.96
C VAL A 460 6.01 -18.96 -31.13
N LYS A 461 5.57 -20.03 -31.78
CA LYS A 461 4.15 -20.39 -31.80
C LYS A 461 3.75 -21.00 -30.46
N TYR A 462 2.91 -20.31 -29.71
CA TYR A 462 2.43 -20.80 -28.42
C TYR A 462 1.40 -21.91 -28.60
N LYS A 463 1.58 -23.00 -27.84
CA LYS A 463 0.62 -24.11 -27.79
C LYS A 463 -0.20 -24.03 -26.51
N ARG A 464 -1.52 -24.11 -26.60
CA ARG A 464 -2.41 -24.24 -25.44
C ARG A 464 -2.35 -25.67 -24.88
N PRO A 465 -2.46 -25.86 -23.55
CA PRO A 465 -2.62 -24.85 -22.51
C PRO A 465 -1.35 -23.99 -22.31
N LEU A 466 -1.54 -22.69 -22.11
CA LEU A 466 -0.43 -21.77 -21.85
C LEU A 466 0.24 -22.09 -20.52
N ARG A 467 1.54 -21.80 -20.43
CA ARG A 467 2.38 -22.01 -19.25
C ARG A 467 3.03 -20.70 -18.83
N LEU A 468 3.35 -20.62 -17.54
CA LEU A 468 4.13 -19.51 -17.02
C LEU A 468 5.60 -19.74 -17.35
N GLU A 469 6.25 -18.66 -17.78
CA GLU A 469 7.68 -18.59 -18.06
C GLU A 469 8.28 -17.42 -17.27
N TYR A 470 9.52 -17.58 -16.82
CA TYR A 470 10.30 -16.49 -16.27
C TYR A 470 10.61 -15.45 -17.35
N ASP A 471 10.64 -14.17 -16.96
CA ASP A 471 11.02 -13.10 -17.87
C ASP A 471 12.54 -12.85 -17.84
N ARG A 472 13.18 -12.88 -19.01
CA ARG A 472 14.64 -12.74 -19.15
C ARG A 472 15.19 -11.45 -18.52
N GLU A 473 14.58 -10.30 -18.82
CA GLU A 473 15.01 -8.99 -18.30
C GLU A 473 14.83 -8.93 -16.79
N TRP A 474 13.71 -9.45 -16.28
CA TRP A 474 13.47 -9.52 -14.84
C TRP A 474 14.45 -10.42 -14.08
N LEU A 475 14.86 -11.56 -14.65
CA LEU A 475 15.88 -12.41 -14.03
C LEU A 475 17.23 -11.68 -13.91
N ALA A 476 17.60 -10.89 -14.92
CA ALA A 476 18.82 -10.09 -14.90
C ALA A 476 18.76 -8.98 -13.83
N ILE A 477 17.66 -8.23 -13.78
CA ILE A 477 17.41 -7.23 -12.73
C ILE A 477 17.47 -7.90 -11.35
N THR A 478 16.81 -9.05 -11.18
CA THR A 478 16.81 -9.78 -9.91
C THR A 478 18.23 -10.17 -9.48
N ARG A 479 19.10 -10.58 -10.42
CA ARG A 479 20.51 -10.88 -10.13
C ARG A 479 21.32 -9.66 -9.68
N VAL A 480 21.15 -8.50 -10.34
CA VAL A 480 21.82 -7.25 -9.95
C VAL A 480 21.46 -6.85 -8.51
N PHE A 481 20.18 -6.99 -8.15
CA PHE A 481 19.67 -6.54 -6.85
C PHE A 481 19.78 -7.59 -5.74
N ALA A 482 19.99 -8.87 -6.04
CA ALA A 482 20.01 -9.93 -5.04
C ALA A 482 21.05 -9.73 -3.91
N PRO A 483 22.30 -9.30 -4.16
CA PRO A 483 23.27 -9.04 -3.10
C PRO A 483 22.87 -7.89 -2.16
N MET A 484 21.92 -7.04 -2.57
CA MET A 484 21.46 -5.86 -1.83
C MET A 484 20.22 -6.14 -0.97
N LEU A 485 19.62 -7.33 -1.09
CA LEU A 485 18.42 -7.70 -0.35
C LEU A 485 18.78 -8.11 1.09
N THR A 486 18.31 -7.32 2.05
CA THR A 486 18.40 -7.64 3.47
C THR A 486 17.03 -7.99 4.03
N VAL A 487 16.93 -9.12 4.72
CA VAL A 487 15.68 -9.61 5.33
C VAL A 487 15.87 -9.90 6.82
N GLY A 488 14.97 -9.40 7.65
CA GLY A 488 14.94 -9.74 9.08
C GLY A 488 15.93 -8.97 9.96
N ASP A 489 16.47 -7.85 9.48
CA ASP A 489 17.31 -6.92 10.26
C ASP A 489 16.60 -5.56 10.42
N PRO A 490 16.08 -5.24 11.62
CA PRO A 490 15.44 -3.96 11.92
C PRO A 490 16.36 -2.74 11.85
N ASN A 491 17.67 -2.95 11.92
CA ASN A 491 18.66 -1.86 11.89
C ASN A 491 19.23 -1.64 10.48
N ALA A 492 18.88 -2.48 9.51
CA ALA A 492 19.33 -2.32 8.14
C ALA A 492 18.76 -1.04 7.52
N SER A 493 19.59 -0.36 6.73
CA SER A 493 19.17 0.76 5.89
C SER A 493 18.88 0.26 4.48
N VAL A 494 17.90 0.88 3.81
CA VAL A 494 17.70 0.66 2.37
C VAL A 494 18.94 1.16 1.62
N PRO A 495 19.54 0.34 0.73
CA PRO A 495 20.64 0.77 -0.11
C PRO A 495 20.27 2.01 -0.93
N PRO A 496 21.16 3.00 -1.09
CA PRO A 496 20.85 4.20 -1.88
C PRO A 496 20.49 3.83 -3.33
N ASP A 497 19.61 4.63 -3.95
CA ASP A 497 19.34 4.52 -5.39
C ASP A 497 20.49 5.17 -6.16
N GLU A 498 21.27 4.35 -6.88
CA GLU A 498 22.42 4.79 -7.68
C GLU A 498 22.00 5.29 -9.07
N GLY A 499 20.72 5.13 -9.41
CA GLY A 499 20.12 5.61 -10.65
C GLY A 499 20.37 4.71 -11.85
N GLU A 500 19.58 4.95 -12.90
CA GLU A 500 19.53 4.14 -14.12
C GLU A 500 20.88 4.05 -14.85
N ALA A 501 21.66 5.14 -14.88
CA ALA A 501 22.97 5.14 -15.53
C ALA A 501 23.98 4.18 -14.85
N HIS A 502 23.80 3.93 -13.55
CA HIS A 502 24.60 2.96 -12.81
C HIS A 502 24.10 1.53 -13.05
N TYR A 503 22.78 1.30 -12.90
CA TYR A 503 22.22 -0.05 -13.01
C TYR A 503 22.26 -0.62 -14.42
N LEU A 504 22.14 0.23 -15.45
CA LEU A 504 22.04 -0.22 -16.83
C LEU A 504 23.20 -1.15 -17.28
N PRO A 505 24.49 -0.76 -17.18
CA PRO A 505 25.59 -1.64 -17.58
C PRO A 505 25.64 -2.95 -16.77
N LEU A 506 25.21 -2.94 -15.50
CA LEU A 506 25.11 -4.14 -14.68
C LEU A 506 24.01 -5.07 -15.18
N ILE A 507 22.83 -4.51 -15.49
CA ILE A 507 21.70 -5.27 -16.03
C ILE A 507 22.06 -5.87 -17.39
N GLU A 508 22.73 -5.14 -18.27
CA GLU A 508 23.16 -5.65 -19.59
C GLU A 508 24.17 -6.81 -19.45
N ALA A 509 25.09 -6.73 -18.49
CA ALA A 509 26.00 -7.82 -18.17
C ALA A 509 25.26 -9.05 -17.63
N GLU A 510 24.31 -8.87 -16.72
CA GLU A 510 23.51 -9.96 -16.16
C GLU A 510 22.51 -10.54 -17.16
N GLU A 511 21.99 -9.75 -18.10
CA GLU A 511 21.16 -10.22 -19.20
C GLU A 511 21.93 -11.16 -20.12
N ALA A 512 23.20 -10.84 -20.43
CA ALA A 512 24.07 -11.73 -21.20
C ALA A 512 24.35 -13.03 -20.44
N TRP A 513 24.51 -12.96 -19.12
CA TRP A 513 24.65 -14.13 -18.27
C TRP A 513 23.37 -15.00 -18.27
N VAL A 514 22.19 -14.38 -18.12
CA VAL A 514 20.88 -15.08 -18.13
C VAL A 514 20.64 -15.74 -19.48
N GLU A 515 20.99 -15.06 -20.58
CA GLU A 515 20.89 -15.62 -21.93
C GLU A 515 21.70 -16.92 -22.05
N GLU A 516 22.96 -16.92 -21.61
CA GLU A 516 23.83 -18.10 -21.71
C GLU A 516 23.42 -19.23 -20.74
N ASN A 517 23.08 -18.90 -19.49
CA ASN A 517 22.94 -19.89 -18.42
C ASN A 517 21.50 -20.37 -18.20
N VAL A 518 20.50 -19.58 -18.60
CA VAL A 518 19.07 -19.87 -18.37
C VAL A 518 18.32 -20.04 -19.69
N VAL A 519 18.44 -19.09 -20.62
CA VAL A 519 17.67 -19.11 -21.88
C VAL A 519 18.14 -20.25 -22.78
N LYS A 520 19.45 -20.29 -23.12
CA LYS A 520 20.02 -21.34 -23.98
C LYS A 520 19.96 -22.73 -23.36
N THR A 521 19.90 -22.82 -22.02
CA THR A 521 19.74 -24.10 -21.31
C THR A 521 18.27 -24.53 -21.18
N GLY A 522 17.32 -23.73 -21.68
CA GLY A 522 15.90 -24.06 -21.71
C GLY A 522 15.21 -24.02 -20.34
N LYS A 523 15.68 -23.17 -19.43
CA LYS A 523 15.19 -23.07 -18.05
C LYS A 523 14.21 -21.92 -17.80
N LEU A 524 13.66 -21.32 -18.87
CA LEU A 524 12.66 -20.25 -18.73
C LEU A 524 11.28 -20.78 -18.31
N ASP A 525 10.95 -22.03 -18.64
CA ASP A 525 9.69 -22.65 -18.20
C ASP A 525 9.65 -22.72 -16.66
N ILE A 526 8.61 -22.17 -16.03
CA ILE A 526 8.42 -22.32 -14.60
C ILE A 526 8.02 -23.77 -14.31
N PRO A 527 8.82 -24.53 -13.53
CA PRO A 527 8.53 -25.93 -13.25
C PRO A 527 7.27 -26.06 -12.39
N ALA A 528 6.43 -27.06 -12.66
CA ALA A 528 5.26 -27.37 -11.81
C ALA A 528 5.67 -28.20 -10.58
N ASN A 529 6.50 -27.63 -9.72
CA ASN A 529 7.19 -28.27 -8.60
C ASN A 529 6.61 -27.88 -7.22
N PHE A 530 5.30 -27.68 -7.13
CA PHE A 530 4.63 -27.42 -5.86
C PHE A 530 4.91 -28.54 -4.84
N GLU A 531 5.31 -28.16 -3.63
CA GLU A 531 5.48 -29.04 -2.49
C GLU A 531 4.88 -28.43 -1.22
N LYS A 532 4.29 -29.28 -0.37
CA LYS A 532 3.72 -28.85 0.91
C LYS A 532 4.84 -28.64 1.94
N THR A 533 5.15 -27.39 2.25
CA THR A 533 6.14 -27.00 3.26
C THR A 533 5.65 -27.01 4.70
N ALA A 534 4.35 -26.86 4.94
CA ALA A 534 3.74 -26.75 6.26
C ALA A 534 2.61 -27.76 6.48
N PRO A 535 2.21 -28.02 7.75
CA PRO A 535 1.07 -28.87 8.05
C PRO A 535 -0.22 -28.39 7.41
N VAL A 536 -1.04 -29.33 6.95
CA VAL A 536 -2.37 -29.06 6.40
C VAL A 536 -3.37 -28.83 7.54
N HIS A 537 -4.26 -27.85 7.40
CA HIS A 537 -5.37 -27.64 8.32
C HIS A 537 -6.20 -28.92 8.52
N ARG A 538 -6.47 -29.28 9.78
CA ARG A 538 -7.48 -30.28 10.11
C ARG A 538 -8.66 -29.60 10.75
N LYS A 539 -9.88 -29.94 10.31
CA LYS A 539 -11.12 -29.40 10.87
C LYS A 539 -11.26 -29.64 12.39
N SER A 540 -10.60 -30.68 12.91
CA SER A 540 -10.53 -30.98 14.34
C SER A 540 -9.78 -29.92 15.16
N ASP A 541 -8.83 -29.23 14.56
CA ASP A 541 -7.92 -28.31 15.27
C ASP A 541 -8.58 -26.96 15.55
N GLY A 542 -9.71 -26.68 14.88
CA GLY A 542 -10.37 -25.39 14.89
C GLY A 542 -9.51 -24.28 14.28
N ILE A 543 -10.00 -23.05 14.36
CA ILE A 543 -9.30 -21.87 13.81
C ILE A 543 -8.50 -21.09 14.87
N HIS A 544 -8.68 -21.43 16.15
CA HIS A 544 -8.03 -20.75 17.26
C HIS A 544 -6.91 -21.63 17.83
N VAL A 545 -5.68 -21.36 17.39
CA VAL A 545 -4.49 -22.05 17.87
C VAL A 545 -3.53 -21.07 18.53
N LYS A 546 -2.74 -21.56 19.49
CA LYS A 546 -1.74 -20.74 20.19
C LYS A 546 -0.46 -20.63 19.35
N GLY A 547 0.11 -19.42 19.33
CA GLY A 547 1.42 -19.15 18.73
C GLY A 547 1.39 -19.01 17.20
N GLN A 548 2.45 -18.39 16.67
CA GLN A 548 2.72 -18.29 15.24
C GLN A 548 3.44 -19.54 14.72
N PRO A 549 3.40 -19.82 13.41
CA PRO A 549 4.16 -20.90 12.82
C PRO A 549 5.67 -20.60 12.88
N ARG A 550 6.48 -21.65 12.75
CA ARG A 550 7.90 -21.49 12.44
C ARG A 550 8.10 -21.08 10.99
N GLU A 551 9.28 -20.54 10.67
CA GLU A 551 9.71 -20.32 9.29
C GLU A 551 9.98 -21.65 8.58
N TYR A 552 9.61 -21.75 7.30
CA TYR A 552 9.83 -22.95 6.48
C TYR A 552 10.71 -22.61 5.27
N THR A 553 11.70 -23.46 4.95
CA THR A 553 12.45 -23.33 3.69
C THR A 553 11.55 -23.79 2.55
N ASN A 554 11.34 -22.92 1.57
CA ASN A 554 10.61 -23.31 0.37
C ASN A 554 11.57 -23.90 -0.69
N PRO A 555 11.35 -25.13 -1.16
CA PRO A 555 12.21 -25.74 -2.18
C PRO A 555 12.13 -25.01 -3.53
N GLN A 556 11.03 -24.32 -3.84
CA GLN A 556 10.88 -23.55 -5.07
C GLN A 556 11.77 -22.29 -5.04
N THR A 557 11.75 -21.56 -3.93
CA THR A 557 12.62 -20.40 -3.70
C THR A 557 14.08 -20.80 -3.73
N THR A 558 14.42 -21.94 -3.11
CA THR A 558 15.78 -22.50 -3.13
C THR A 558 16.22 -22.82 -4.57
N ALA A 559 15.42 -23.56 -5.32
CA ALA A 559 15.71 -23.91 -6.71
C ALA A 559 15.83 -22.66 -7.62
N PHE A 560 15.02 -21.62 -7.38
CA PHE A 560 15.11 -20.35 -8.09
C PHE A 560 16.43 -19.63 -7.79
N CYS A 561 16.81 -19.51 -6.52
CA CYS A 561 18.08 -18.92 -6.11
C CYS A 561 19.29 -19.70 -6.66
N GLU A 562 19.25 -21.03 -6.66
CA GLU A 562 20.29 -21.89 -7.25
C GLU A 562 20.38 -21.72 -8.77
N MET A 563 19.24 -21.69 -9.47
CA MET A 563 19.18 -21.45 -10.92
C MET A 563 19.83 -20.13 -11.29
N LEU A 564 19.57 -19.08 -10.50
CA LEU A 564 20.15 -17.76 -10.68
C LEU A 564 21.47 -17.57 -9.94
N GLN A 565 22.06 -18.57 -9.27
CA GLN A 565 23.30 -18.41 -8.49
C GLN A 565 23.31 -17.17 -7.58
N ILE A 566 22.19 -16.87 -6.91
CA ILE A 566 22.04 -15.75 -5.98
C ILE A 566 21.89 -16.25 -4.53
N PRO A 567 22.17 -15.40 -3.51
CA PRO A 567 21.90 -15.75 -2.12
C PRO A 567 20.41 -16.04 -1.88
N ASN A 568 20.12 -16.96 -0.96
CA ASN A 568 18.77 -17.22 -0.47
C ASN A 568 18.65 -16.74 0.99
N PRO A 569 18.15 -15.50 1.24
CA PRO A 569 18.04 -14.98 2.60
C PRO A 569 16.92 -15.63 3.43
N PHE A 570 16.07 -16.44 2.80
CA PHE A 570 14.92 -17.13 3.42
C PHE A 570 15.27 -18.56 3.88
N ASP A 571 16.43 -19.08 3.50
CA ASP A 571 16.92 -20.37 4.00
C ASP A 571 17.84 -20.15 5.20
N ILE A 572 17.35 -20.51 6.38
CA ILE A 572 18.08 -20.41 7.65
C ILE A 572 18.14 -21.78 8.32
N SER A 573 19.23 -22.00 9.06
CA SER A 573 19.46 -23.24 9.81
C SER A 573 18.34 -23.53 10.83
N GLU A 574 18.12 -24.80 11.17
CA GLU A 574 17.14 -25.16 12.21
C GLU A 574 17.54 -24.60 13.58
N GLU A 575 18.84 -24.45 13.84
CA GLU A 575 19.35 -23.78 15.03
C GLU A 575 18.93 -22.30 15.08
N GLU A 576 19.08 -21.56 13.97
CA GLU A 576 18.65 -20.15 13.90
C GLU A 576 17.13 -20.02 14.01
N ARG A 577 16.36 -20.91 13.36
CA ARG A 577 14.89 -20.96 13.49
C ARG A 577 14.45 -21.15 14.93
N THR A 578 15.06 -22.11 15.60
CA THR A 578 14.75 -22.43 16.99
C THR A 578 15.11 -21.25 17.89
N ALA A 579 16.30 -20.66 17.71
CA ALA A 579 16.73 -19.49 18.47
C ALA A 579 15.79 -18.29 18.27
N ARG A 580 15.30 -18.02 17.04
CA ARG A 580 14.32 -16.96 16.77
C ARG A 580 12.97 -17.24 17.44
N MET A 581 12.48 -18.47 17.35
CA MET A 581 11.23 -18.87 18.01
C MET A 581 11.32 -18.80 19.54
N GLU A 582 12.48 -19.11 20.12
CA GLU A 582 12.75 -19.00 21.56
C GLU A 582 12.91 -17.54 22.02
N ALA A 583 13.54 -16.69 21.20
CA ALA A 583 13.65 -15.25 21.45
C ALA A 583 12.28 -14.56 21.44
N GLY A 584 11.31 -15.12 20.71
CA GLY A 584 9.96 -14.59 20.62
C GLY A 584 9.87 -13.37 19.72
N GLU A 585 8.78 -12.61 19.86
CA GLU A 585 8.54 -11.40 19.07
C GLU A 585 9.60 -10.33 19.40
N VAL A 586 10.24 -9.77 18.38
CA VAL A 586 11.24 -8.71 18.58
C VAL A 586 10.52 -7.46 19.09
N ALA A 587 10.86 -7.01 20.30
CA ALA A 587 10.36 -5.77 20.86
C ALA A 587 10.95 -4.59 20.07
N ARG A 588 10.09 -3.86 19.36
CA ARG A 588 10.47 -2.62 18.71
C ARG A 588 10.38 -1.50 19.74
N GLU A 589 11.49 -0.82 20.03
CA GLU A 589 11.39 0.48 20.68
C GLU A 589 10.58 1.38 19.75
N GLU A 590 9.39 1.78 20.19
CA GLU A 590 8.61 2.81 19.53
C GLU A 590 9.44 4.08 19.52
N ARG A 591 10.22 4.28 18.45
CA ARG A 591 10.83 5.55 18.11
C ARG A 591 9.69 6.46 17.64
N PHE A 592 8.82 6.84 18.58
CA PHE A 592 7.99 8.02 18.42
C PHE A 592 8.92 9.16 18.03
N GLU A 593 8.53 9.84 16.96
CA GLU A 593 9.17 11.03 16.41
C GLU A 593 9.36 12.07 17.53
N ARG A 594 10.54 12.08 18.15
CA ARG A 594 11.01 13.21 18.97
C ARG A 594 11.62 14.28 18.07
N GLU A 595 10.93 14.63 16.99
CA GLU A 595 11.26 15.77 16.14
C GLU A 595 10.16 16.84 16.14
N HIS A 596 9.30 16.86 17.16
CA HIS A 596 8.68 18.10 17.64
C HIS A 596 8.90 18.24 19.14
N GLY A 597 10.05 18.85 19.48
CA GLY A 597 10.42 19.17 20.85
C GLY A 597 9.55 20.28 21.43
N ILE A 598 8.34 19.94 21.90
CA ILE A 598 7.69 20.77 22.92
C ILE A 598 8.28 20.38 24.26
N SER A 599 9.26 21.17 24.68
CA SER A 599 9.79 21.17 26.03
C SER A 599 8.64 21.10 27.04
N HIS A 600 8.53 20.00 27.78
CA HIS A 600 7.82 19.98 29.05
C HIS A 600 8.64 20.78 30.07
N ARG A 601 8.70 22.09 29.87
CA ARG A 601 9.13 23.03 30.89
C ARG A 601 7.99 23.10 31.89
N GLY A 602 8.19 22.41 33.01
CA GLY A 602 7.25 22.34 34.11
C GLY A 602 6.66 23.72 34.42
N LYS A 603 5.32 23.77 34.50
CA LYS A 603 4.61 24.89 35.11
C LYS A 603 4.98 24.92 36.60
N GLY A 604 6.05 25.66 36.88
CA GLY A 604 6.32 26.22 38.19
C GLY A 604 5.13 27.06 38.60
N ARG A 605 4.36 26.54 39.57
CA ARG A 605 3.49 27.34 40.40
C ARG A 605 4.40 28.28 41.20
N GLY A 606 4.30 29.57 40.92
CA GLY A 606 5.06 30.61 41.61
C GLY A 606 4.80 30.57 43.12
N GLY A 607 5.83 30.23 43.88
CA GLY A 607 5.94 30.47 45.31
C GLY A 607 7.10 31.43 45.55
N LYS A 608 6.80 32.72 45.65
CA LYS A 608 7.74 33.77 46.04
C LYS A 608 8.18 33.54 47.50
N GLY A 609 9.49 33.60 47.76
CA GLY A 609 10.00 34.04 49.07
C GLY A 609 11.02 33.12 49.74
N GLY A 610 12.28 33.17 49.31
CA GLY A 610 13.43 32.79 50.12
C GLY A 610 14.15 34.05 50.62
N GLY A 611 14.15 34.29 51.93
CA GLY A 611 14.80 35.45 52.54
C GLY A 611 14.99 35.33 54.05
N ARG A 612 16.15 34.80 54.45
CA ARG A 612 16.94 35.08 55.67
C ARG A 612 16.29 34.94 57.06
N GLY A 613 16.71 33.87 57.75
CA GLY A 613 17.49 33.90 59.00
C GLY A 613 17.15 34.88 60.14
N GLY A 614 16.90 34.29 61.32
CA GLY A 614 17.32 34.82 62.62
C GLY A 614 16.21 35.25 63.56
N GLY A 615 16.19 34.70 64.78
CA GLY A 615 15.62 35.39 65.95
C GLY A 615 14.65 34.61 66.84
N ARG A 616 15.21 34.06 67.93
CA ARG A 616 14.71 34.03 69.33
C ARG A 616 13.23 34.40 69.65
N GLY A 617 12.66 33.57 70.55
CA GLY A 617 11.67 33.95 71.58
C GLY A 617 10.23 33.95 71.07
N GLY A 618 9.21 33.44 71.76
CA GLY A 618 9.00 33.15 73.17
C GLY A 618 7.54 33.53 73.48
N ARG A 619 6.85 32.72 74.30
CA ARG A 619 5.46 32.89 74.81
C ARG A 619 4.36 32.78 73.73
N GLY A 620 3.20 32.18 73.96
CA GLY A 620 2.59 31.64 75.18
C GLY A 620 1.06 31.64 75.01
N GLY A 621 0.39 30.65 75.61
CA GLY A 621 -1.07 30.61 75.83
C GLY A 621 -1.90 30.21 74.61
N GLY A 622 -2.88 29.32 74.69
CA GLY A 622 -3.50 28.66 75.82
C GLY A 622 -4.95 28.31 75.45
N ARG A 623 -5.43 27.18 75.99
CA ARG A 623 -6.84 26.74 76.10
C ARG A 623 -7.50 26.29 74.78
N GLY A 624 -8.19 25.15 74.70
CA GLY A 624 -8.55 24.19 75.74
C GLY A 624 -9.32 22.97 75.19
N ARG A 625 -9.36 21.93 76.03
CA ARG A 625 -10.42 20.93 76.32
C ARG A 625 -11.57 20.79 75.29
N GLY A 626 -12.05 19.61 74.92
CA GLY A 626 -11.97 18.27 75.51
C GLY A 626 -12.68 17.23 74.60
N ARG A 627 -12.29 15.96 74.67
CA ARG A 627 -13.03 14.83 75.28
C ARG A 627 -14.35 14.42 74.59
N GLY A 628 -14.38 13.14 74.18
CA GLY A 628 -15.57 12.26 74.12
C GLY A 628 -15.80 11.65 72.74
N ARG A 629 -15.49 10.36 72.50
CA ARG A 629 -16.42 9.20 72.61
C ARG A 629 -17.76 9.48 71.90
N GLY A 630 -18.25 8.72 70.93
CA GLY A 630 -18.02 7.34 70.46
C GLY A 630 -19.39 6.77 70.02
N LYS A 631 -19.38 5.73 69.14
CA LYS A 631 -20.52 4.96 68.61
C LYS A 631 -21.43 5.76 67.64
N ASN A 632 -21.91 5.26 66.50
CA ASN A 632 -22.00 3.92 65.90
C ASN A 632 -21.66 4.02 64.41
#